data_AF-A0A2V9SJ07-F1
#
_entry.id   AF-A0A2V9SJ07-F1
#
_cell.length_a   1.000
_cell.length_b   1.000
_cell.length_c   1.000
_cell.angle_alpha   90.00
_cell.angle_beta   90.00
_cell.angle_gamma   90.00
#
_symmetry.space_group_name_H-M   'P 1'
#
loop_
_entity.id
_entity.type
_entity.pdbx_description
1 polymer ?
#
loop_
_entity_poly.entity_id
_entity_poly.type
_entity_poly.pdbx_seq_one_letter_code
_entity_poly.pdbx_strand_id
1 'polypeptide(L)'
;MTLCVFAGFLASGLPTKAQHIQFGARAQLSVKHDVSQPLRNTHPLVAQSEKRQIMLPHVWPHAAGIGQFDTALQTTTGPTVSASVGLNFEGLGDGEYGFQAISIPPDPNGSAGSTQFVEAVNLSFAVFDKATGALVYGPALGTTLWAGFGGPCENTDGGDPIVLYDKAAGRWVMTELGPWYQPQPPYYECIAVSTSSDATGSYNRYAFAFEQIPDFDKIAVWPDAYYMTFNRSQDDVCALDRSKMLAGQNASIQCFSSNQNGLPLIAADLDGSIPPPIGSPNYLLGIDPTNVSLLNMWKFHVDFTQPSNSTLTGPIAIPVAPFVLGSTGEVAQLGTSVELLAQDGSLRHRLAYRNFGTFESLIVNHAVNNGSGIRWYELRNPGGNSPLVFQQGTFVPDSTSRWMGSIAMDKLGDIALGYSVSSSAMHPGIRFTGRVPSDPLGTLEGEATIVDGTGSQTNYRWGDYSSMSIDPVDDCTFWYTNEYLQQDGQNWHTRIASFRFPSCGTAVGATSPTNLAFAPQLVGSTSPSKRVVLTNDGSFQMDAPSVIVRGDFALQTNSCTGGVKPGTHCDVTIVFKPKVPGTRTGTLTFADNATNSPQIVSLRGTGTQVKLSTTSILFNTLVVGTTSGARIVSFANRGTTTVTINGISVSGDFHLRAASINPCPTSGVVLGSTSCNVGVAFAPSAKGTRKGTLTISDSDPASPQTVALTGTGTVVSLSALSLVFPAQPVNTSSGSRKVTLKNEGATALNFTAITVVGTNAGNFTQTNTCGTSVAAGASCTISVIFKPTATGTRTAAVSISDNGGGSPQKINLAGTGT
;
A
#
# COMPACT_ATOMS: atom_id res chain seq x y z
N MET A 1 2.36 29.16 -77.62
CA MET A 1 1.61 29.87 -76.56
C MET A 1 1.44 28.85 -75.44
N THR A 2 2.40 28.83 -74.51
CA THR A 2 2.48 27.82 -73.44
C THR A 2 2.50 28.60 -72.13
N LEU A 3 1.41 28.52 -71.35
CA LEU A 3 1.28 29.19 -70.07
C LEU A 3 1.49 28.14 -68.96
N CYS A 4 2.60 28.26 -68.24
CA CYS A 4 2.84 27.51 -67.01
C CYS A 4 2.14 28.21 -65.84
N VAL A 5 1.46 27.41 -65.03
CA VAL A 5 0.86 27.78 -63.74
C VAL A 5 1.97 27.83 -62.69
N PHE A 6 2.13 28.96 -61.99
CA PHE A 6 2.89 29.05 -60.75
C PHE A 6 1.92 29.20 -59.59
N ALA A 7 1.82 28.15 -58.76
CA ALA A 7 1.20 28.20 -57.45
C ALA A 7 2.24 28.73 -56.45
N GLY A 8 2.00 29.91 -55.88
CA GLY A 8 2.80 30.45 -54.79
C GLY A 8 2.32 29.91 -53.45
N PHE A 9 3.09 29.00 -52.85
CA PHE A 9 3.00 28.72 -51.42
C PHE A 9 3.64 29.90 -50.67
N LEU A 10 2.83 30.69 -49.97
CA LEU A 10 3.31 31.62 -48.94
C LEU A 10 3.67 30.80 -47.71
N ALA A 11 4.97 30.56 -47.52
CA ALA A 11 5.51 30.09 -46.25
C ALA A 11 5.47 31.26 -45.26
N SER A 12 4.53 31.24 -44.32
CA SER A 12 4.55 32.10 -43.14
C SER A 12 5.72 31.68 -42.23
N GLY A 13 6.86 32.37 -42.33
CA GLY A 13 7.94 32.20 -41.35
C GLY A 13 7.48 32.57 -39.95
N LEU A 14 7.85 31.76 -38.94
CA LEU A 14 7.66 32.07 -37.53
C LEU A 14 8.30 33.44 -37.21
N PRO A 15 7.68 34.30 -36.38
CA PRO A 15 8.28 35.58 -36.01
C PRO A 15 9.52 35.35 -35.13
N THR A 16 10.70 35.65 -35.65
CA THR A 16 11.96 35.62 -34.90
C THR A 16 12.14 36.94 -34.16
N LYS A 17 12.05 36.94 -32.82
CA LYS A 17 12.57 38.04 -31.99
C LYS A 17 14.10 37.95 -31.95
N ALA A 18 14.78 39.09 -32.04
CA ALA A 18 16.24 39.13 -31.86
C ALA A 18 16.58 38.77 -30.40
N GLN A 19 17.40 37.74 -30.21
CA GLN A 19 17.93 37.40 -28.90
C GLN A 19 18.96 38.45 -28.48
N HIS A 20 18.87 38.94 -27.25
CA HIS A 20 19.85 39.84 -26.66
C HIS A 20 20.60 39.14 -25.54
N ILE A 21 21.89 39.44 -25.42
CA ILE A 21 22.71 39.00 -24.30
C ILE A 21 23.12 40.24 -23.52
N GLN A 22 22.72 40.30 -22.25
CA GLN A 22 23.22 41.28 -21.30
C GLN A 22 24.40 40.68 -20.54
N PHE A 23 25.45 41.49 -20.32
CA PHE A 23 26.65 41.12 -19.57
C PHE A 23 26.79 42.03 -18.36
N GLY A 24 27.33 41.49 -17.27
CA GLY A 24 27.64 42.25 -16.07
C GLY A 24 26.41 42.63 -15.27
N ALA A 25 26.00 41.72 -14.40
CA ALA A 25 24.90 41.96 -13.49
C ALA A 25 25.25 43.08 -12.50
N ARG A 26 24.26 43.89 -12.11
CA ARG A 26 24.42 44.82 -10.99
C ARG A 26 24.53 43.99 -9.70
N ALA A 27 25.68 44.05 -9.04
CA ALA A 27 25.94 43.33 -7.80
C ALA A 27 25.83 44.26 -6.58
N GLN A 28 25.19 43.78 -5.52
CA GLN A 28 25.18 44.44 -4.21
C GLN A 28 25.27 43.41 -3.09
N LEU A 29 25.85 43.80 -1.96
CA LEU A 29 25.89 42.97 -0.75
C LEU A 29 24.59 43.13 0.05
N SER A 30 24.31 42.16 0.90
CA SER A 30 23.29 42.33 1.93
C SER A 30 23.63 43.55 2.79
N VAL A 31 22.63 44.40 3.06
CA VAL A 31 22.82 45.55 3.96
C VAL A 31 22.93 45.10 5.41
N LYS A 32 22.46 43.88 5.69
CA LYS A 32 22.49 43.25 7.00
C LYS A 32 22.34 41.74 6.85
N HIS A 33 23.09 41.00 7.67
CA HIS A 33 22.85 39.58 7.91
C HIS A 33 23.16 39.22 9.36
N ASP A 34 22.45 38.20 9.87
CA ASP A 34 22.77 37.56 11.14
C ASP A 34 22.25 36.11 11.19
N VAL A 35 22.32 35.49 12.37
CA VAL A 35 21.68 34.21 12.66
C VAL A 35 20.66 34.41 13.78
N SER A 36 19.41 34.02 13.55
CA SER A 36 18.33 34.13 14.52
C SER A 36 18.51 33.16 15.70
N GLN A 37 17.83 33.46 16.82
CA GLN A 37 17.53 32.40 17.79
C GLN A 37 16.64 31.33 17.15
N PRO A 38 16.66 30.08 17.67
CA PRO A 38 15.73 29.06 17.20
C PRO A 38 14.28 29.51 17.36
N LEU A 39 13.48 29.41 16.31
CA LEU A 39 12.09 29.87 16.30
C LEU A 39 11.23 29.21 17.39
N ARG A 40 11.49 27.95 17.71
CA ARG A 40 10.88 27.21 18.85
C ARG A 40 11.03 27.92 20.21
N ASN A 41 12.05 28.77 20.35
CA ASN A 41 12.34 29.54 21.57
C ASN A 41 11.81 30.99 21.48
N THR A 42 11.30 31.41 20.32
CA THR A 42 10.72 32.73 20.09
C THR A 42 9.21 32.63 20.26
N HIS A 43 8.64 33.46 21.13
CA HIS A 43 7.18 33.52 21.30
C HIS A 43 6.53 34.05 20.01
N PRO A 44 5.52 33.38 19.46
CA PRO A 44 4.78 33.88 18.30
C PRO A 44 4.21 35.28 18.54
N LEU A 45 4.50 36.22 17.65
CA LEU A 45 3.81 37.50 17.65
C LEU A 45 2.44 37.31 17.03
N VAL A 46 1.41 37.88 17.66
CA VAL A 46 0.01 37.81 17.21
C VAL A 46 -0.50 39.21 16.93
N ALA A 47 -1.26 39.37 15.85
CA ALA A 47 -1.76 40.68 15.42
C ALA A 47 -2.78 41.30 16.37
N GLN A 48 -2.84 42.64 16.39
CA GLN A 48 -3.88 43.40 17.08
C GLN A 48 -4.89 43.98 16.06
N SER A 49 -6.08 43.36 16.03
CA SER A 49 -7.41 43.81 15.56
C SER A 49 -7.63 44.62 14.26
N GLU A 50 -6.63 45.02 13.47
CA GLU A 50 -6.88 45.76 12.21
C GLU A 50 -6.63 44.90 10.96
N LYS A 51 -7.68 44.70 10.15
CA LYS A 51 -7.56 44.05 8.83
C LYS A 51 -6.98 45.04 7.81
N ARG A 52 -5.97 44.61 7.07
CA ARG A 52 -5.27 45.39 6.05
C ARG A 52 -5.52 44.78 4.68
N GLN A 53 -6.03 45.57 3.74
CA GLN A 53 -6.07 45.14 2.34
C GLN A 53 -4.65 45.26 1.75
N ILE A 54 -4.12 44.16 1.25
CA ILE A 54 -2.84 44.14 0.53
C ILE A 54 -3.10 44.62 -0.90
N MET A 55 -2.27 45.54 -1.39
CA MET A 55 -2.46 46.12 -2.72
C MET A 55 -2.36 45.04 -3.79
N LEU A 56 -3.02 45.29 -4.92
CA LEU A 56 -2.79 44.49 -6.11
C LEU A 56 -1.34 44.70 -6.56
N PRO A 57 -0.64 43.63 -6.98
CA PRO A 57 0.59 43.76 -7.74
C PRO A 57 0.33 44.74 -8.89
N HIS A 58 1.28 45.65 -9.15
CA HIS A 58 1.13 46.61 -10.25
C HIS A 58 1.23 45.88 -11.61
N VAL A 59 0.17 45.20 -12.04
CA VAL A 59 0.18 44.50 -13.32
C VAL A 59 -0.03 45.54 -14.42
N TRP A 60 1.01 45.74 -15.23
CA TRP A 60 0.90 46.57 -16.42
C TRP A 60 -0.18 45.98 -17.33
N PRO A 61 -1.18 46.76 -17.75
CA PRO A 61 -2.31 46.20 -18.49
C PRO A 61 -1.82 45.60 -19.80
N HIS A 62 -2.11 44.32 -20.02
CA HIS A 62 -2.25 43.83 -21.38
C HIS A 62 -3.30 44.68 -22.09
N ALA A 63 -3.13 44.94 -23.38
CA ALA A 63 -4.20 45.52 -24.17
C ALA A 63 -5.43 44.58 -24.07
N ALA A 64 -6.48 45.02 -23.37
CA ALA A 64 -7.70 44.25 -23.23
C ALA A 64 -8.20 43.77 -24.60
N GLY A 65 -8.58 42.49 -24.70
CA GLY A 65 -9.13 41.92 -25.93
C GLY A 65 -8.13 41.35 -26.93
N ILE A 66 -6.85 41.13 -26.55
CA ILE A 66 -5.94 40.29 -27.35
C ILE A 66 -6.33 38.82 -27.17
N GLY A 67 -7.00 38.25 -28.16
CA GLY A 67 -7.47 36.86 -28.11
C GLY A 67 -7.54 36.23 -29.50
N GLN A 68 -7.14 34.97 -29.58
CA GLN A 68 -7.36 34.10 -30.73
C GLN A 68 -8.01 32.80 -30.25
N PHE A 69 -8.60 32.05 -31.18
CA PHE A 69 -9.25 30.78 -30.88
C PHE A 69 -8.26 29.81 -30.21
N ASP A 70 -8.61 29.32 -29.02
CA ASP A 70 -7.77 28.40 -28.26
C ASP A 70 -7.88 26.97 -28.81
N THR A 71 -6.86 26.57 -29.57
CA THR A 71 -6.80 25.25 -30.19
C THR A 71 -6.39 24.13 -29.24
N ALA A 72 -6.04 24.46 -27.99
CA ALA A 72 -5.69 23.48 -26.95
C ALA A 72 -6.77 23.40 -25.86
N LEU A 73 -7.97 23.91 -26.15
CA LEU A 73 -9.14 23.80 -25.28
C LEU A 73 -9.61 22.35 -25.11
N GLN A 74 -9.74 21.94 -23.85
CA GLN A 74 -10.31 20.68 -23.42
C GLN A 74 -11.67 20.95 -22.75
N THR A 75 -12.75 20.58 -23.43
CA THR A 75 -14.14 20.72 -22.93
C THR A 75 -14.77 19.42 -22.44
N THR A 76 -14.05 18.30 -22.55
CA THR A 76 -14.51 16.99 -22.10
C THR A 76 -13.53 16.39 -21.10
N THR A 77 -14.06 15.67 -20.11
CA THR A 77 -13.27 14.95 -19.12
C THR A 77 -13.35 13.45 -19.35
N GLY A 78 -12.21 12.78 -19.12
CA GLY A 78 -12.18 11.35 -18.90
C GLY A 78 -12.67 10.97 -17.49
N PRO A 79 -12.27 9.79 -16.98
CA PRO A 79 -12.46 9.41 -15.58
C PRO A 79 -11.93 10.46 -14.60
N THR A 80 -12.45 10.48 -13.38
CA THR A 80 -11.89 11.27 -12.26
C THR A 80 -10.40 11.00 -12.09
N VAL A 81 -9.65 12.04 -11.67
CA VAL A 81 -8.21 11.99 -11.44
C VAL A 81 -7.83 10.75 -10.65
N SER A 82 -6.81 10.05 -11.15
CA SER A 82 -6.37 8.76 -10.62
C SER A 82 -5.60 8.89 -9.30
N ALA A 83 -5.11 10.09 -8.98
CA ALA A 83 -4.45 10.39 -7.72
C ALA A 83 -5.38 10.26 -6.51
N SER A 84 -4.89 9.59 -5.47
CA SER A 84 -5.59 9.43 -4.20
C SER A 84 -5.23 10.55 -3.23
N VAL A 85 -6.24 11.15 -2.57
CA VAL A 85 -6.06 12.13 -1.50
C VAL A 85 -5.52 11.44 -0.23
N GLY A 86 -4.46 12.00 0.32
CA GLY A 86 -3.85 11.64 1.60
C GLY A 86 -4.38 12.50 2.73
N LEU A 87 -3.48 13.19 3.44
CA LEU A 87 -3.85 14.19 4.45
C LEU A 87 -4.62 15.35 3.81
N ASN A 88 -5.65 15.82 4.51
CA ASN A 88 -6.49 16.95 4.12
C ASN A 88 -7.00 17.63 5.41
N PHE A 89 -6.43 18.78 5.76
CA PHE A 89 -6.66 19.46 7.04
C PHE A 89 -6.65 21.00 6.89
N GLU A 90 -7.15 21.70 7.92
CA GLU A 90 -7.18 23.16 7.95
C GLU A 90 -5.76 23.74 8.09
N GLY A 91 -5.43 24.68 7.22
CA GLY A 91 -4.29 25.57 7.37
C GLY A 91 -4.66 26.79 8.21
N LEU A 92 -4.01 27.92 7.96
CA LEU A 92 -4.36 29.21 8.55
C LEU A 92 -5.71 29.71 8.04
N GLY A 93 -6.59 30.15 8.94
CA GLY A 93 -7.93 30.65 8.60
C GLY A 93 -8.61 31.31 9.78
N ASP A 94 -9.59 32.17 9.53
CA ASP A 94 -10.22 32.98 10.58
C ASP A 94 -10.82 32.11 11.71
N GLY A 95 -10.33 32.28 12.94
CA GLY A 95 -10.72 31.46 14.09
C GLY A 95 -9.97 30.12 14.24
N GLU A 96 -9.31 29.62 13.20
CA GLU A 96 -8.54 28.37 13.25
C GLU A 96 -7.29 28.54 14.09
N TYR A 97 -7.07 27.65 15.06
CA TYR A 97 -5.94 27.74 16.00
C TYR A 97 -5.84 29.08 16.76
N GLY A 98 -6.95 29.83 16.88
CA GLY A 98 -6.96 31.18 17.45
C GLY A 98 -6.40 32.27 16.52
N PHE A 99 -6.20 31.96 15.23
CA PHE A 99 -5.79 32.90 14.20
C PHE A 99 -6.89 33.92 13.90
N GLN A 100 -6.48 35.10 13.43
CA GLN A 100 -7.38 36.12 12.88
C GLN A 100 -6.91 36.48 11.48
N ALA A 101 -7.82 36.45 10.51
CA ALA A 101 -7.53 36.84 9.14
C ALA A 101 -7.34 38.37 9.06
N ILE A 102 -6.08 38.82 9.12
CA ILE A 102 -5.71 40.25 9.16
C ILE A 102 -5.32 40.84 7.80
N SER A 103 -5.19 40.03 6.76
CA SER A 103 -4.84 40.49 5.41
C SER A 103 -5.91 40.03 4.42
N ILE A 104 -6.12 40.78 3.34
CA ILE A 104 -6.93 40.32 2.20
C ILE A 104 -6.20 40.80 0.94
N PRO A 105 -5.81 39.88 0.04
CA PRO A 105 -5.97 38.42 0.09
C PRO A 105 -5.07 37.68 1.13
N PRO A 106 -5.20 36.34 1.29
CA PRO A 106 -4.22 35.53 2.04
C PRO A 106 -2.95 35.18 1.26
N ASP A 107 -3.02 35.03 -0.07
CA ASP A 107 -1.91 34.58 -0.91
C ASP A 107 -1.21 33.30 -0.39
N PRO A 108 -1.93 32.17 -0.33
CA PRO A 108 -1.46 30.95 0.32
C PRO A 108 -0.23 30.37 -0.37
N ASN A 109 0.89 30.33 0.35
CA ASN A 109 2.12 29.67 -0.07
C ASN A 109 2.53 28.60 0.94
N GLY A 110 3.19 27.54 0.48
CA GLY A 110 3.70 26.53 1.38
C GLY A 110 4.51 25.46 0.69
N SER A 111 5.33 24.77 1.47
CA SER A 111 6.21 23.72 0.97
C SER A 111 6.36 22.56 1.96
N ALA A 112 6.46 21.35 1.43
CA ALA A 112 6.77 20.16 2.21
C ALA A 112 8.29 20.00 2.38
N GLY A 113 8.73 19.90 3.63
CA GLY A 113 10.09 19.53 4.00
C GLY A 113 10.21 18.04 4.30
N SER A 114 11.27 17.64 5.01
CA SER A 114 11.48 16.23 5.37
C SER A 114 10.39 15.71 6.32
N THR A 115 10.04 16.48 7.34
CA THR A 115 9.07 16.10 8.40
C THR A 115 7.96 17.11 8.64
N GLN A 116 8.07 18.32 8.08
CA GLN A 116 7.15 19.43 8.33
C GLN A 116 6.56 19.96 7.03
N PHE A 117 5.40 20.58 7.11
CA PHE A 117 4.85 21.47 6.09
C PHE A 117 4.83 22.88 6.67
N VAL A 118 5.37 23.86 5.94
CA VAL A 118 5.34 25.27 6.37
C VAL A 118 4.42 26.01 5.41
N GLU A 119 3.41 26.67 5.96
CA GLU A 119 2.47 27.53 5.24
C GLU A 119 2.71 28.99 5.62
N ALA A 120 2.65 29.88 4.64
CA ALA A 120 2.57 31.32 4.84
C ALA A 120 1.36 31.90 4.10
N VAL A 121 0.73 32.89 4.71
CA VAL A 121 -0.41 33.65 4.20
C VAL A 121 -0.14 35.12 4.47
N ASN A 122 0.31 35.86 3.45
CA ASN A 122 0.69 37.27 3.51
C ASN A 122 1.51 37.66 4.76
N LEU A 123 0.85 38.07 5.83
CA LEU A 123 1.49 38.60 7.04
C LEU A 123 1.75 37.54 8.12
N SER A 124 1.53 36.25 7.84
CA SER A 124 1.58 35.20 8.86
C SER A 124 2.04 33.86 8.31
N PHE A 125 2.54 33.00 9.19
CA PHE A 125 2.95 31.64 8.84
C PHE A 125 2.69 30.66 9.99
N ALA A 126 2.70 29.38 9.66
CA ALA A 126 2.60 28.27 10.60
C ALA A 126 3.43 27.07 10.13
N VAL A 127 3.82 26.23 11.09
CA VAL A 127 4.54 24.98 10.85
C VAL A 127 3.66 23.83 11.31
N PHE A 128 3.45 22.86 10.44
CA PHE A 128 2.66 21.66 10.68
C PHE A 128 3.53 20.42 10.62
N ASP A 129 3.18 19.40 11.41
CA ASP A 129 3.71 18.05 11.28
C ASP A 129 3.16 17.42 10.01
N LYS A 130 4.05 16.99 9.11
CA LYS A 130 3.66 16.47 7.80
C LYS A 130 3.01 15.08 7.88
N ALA A 131 3.23 14.33 8.95
CA ALA A 131 2.67 12.99 9.11
C ALA A 131 1.26 13.01 9.72
N THR A 132 0.95 13.99 10.56
CA THR A 132 -0.34 14.06 11.26
C THR A 132 -1.20 15.28 10.90
N GLY A 133 -0.64 16.30 10.24
CA GLY A 133 -1.30 17.59 10.01
C GLY A 133 -1.46 18.44 11.28
N ALA A 134 -0.76 18.11 12.37
CA ALA A 134 -0.88 18.82 13.63
C ALA A 134 -0.05 20.11 13.61
N LEU A 135 -0.57 21.19 14.17
CA LEU A 135 0.17 22.44 14.36
C LEU A 135 1.37 22.22 15.30
N VAL A 136 2.57 22.57 14.84
CA VAL A 136 3.84 22.48 15.58
C VAL A 136 4.29 23.84 16.08
N TYR A 137 4.12 24.88 15.27
CA TYR A 137 4.47 26.26 15.62
C TYR A 137 3.55 27.26 14.91
N GLY A 138 3.30 28.40 15.56
CA GLY A 138 2.39 29.43 15.08
C GLY A 138 0.95 29.21 15.59
N PRO A 139 -0.04 29.88 14.98
CA PRO A 139 0.11 30.93 13.97
C PRO A 139 1.00 32.08 14.47
N ALA A 140 1.88 32.59 13.61
CA ALA A 140 2.81 33.65 13.94
C ALA A 140 2.84 34.71 12.83
N LEU A 141 2.97 35.99 13.19
CA LEU A 141 3.27 37.04 12.22
C LEU A 141 4.62 36.78 11.52
N GLY A 142 4.76 37.17 10.25
CA GLY A 142 6.02 37.06 9.49
C GLY A 142 7.22 37.66 10.25
N THR A 143 7.04 38.88 10.77
CA THR A 143 7.99 39.58 11.65
C THR A 143 8.52 38.77 12.86
N THR A 144 7.82 37.72 13.30
CA THR A 144 8.32 36.79 14.35
C THR A 144 9.64 36.16 13.95
N LEU A 145 9.82 35.83 12.66
CA LEU A 145 11.06 35.28 12.10
C LEU A 145 12.24 36.26 12.23
N TRP A 146 11.92 37.55 12.27
CA TRP A 146 12.88 38.66 12.29
C TRP A 146 13.07 39.27 13.67
N ALA A 147 12.50 38.69 14.73
CA ALA A 147 12.70 39.15 16.10
C ALA A 147 14.19 39.30 16.45
N GLY A 148 14.56 40.48 16.97
CA GLY A 148 15.94 40.85 17.31
C GLY A 148 16.87 41.05 16.11
N PHE A 149 16.37 41.04 14.86
CA PHE A 149 17.18 41.34 13.69
C PHE A 149 17.54 42.81 13.68
N GLY A 150 16.55 43.70 13.77
CA GLY A 150 16.63 45.16 13.79
C GLY A 150 16.50 45.75 12.39
N GLY A 151 15.80 46.89 12.28
CA GLY A 151 15.58 47.57 11.00
C GLY A 151 14.28 47.13 10.31
N PRO A 152 14.13 47.42 9.01
CA PRO A 152 12.86 47.25 8.30
C PRO A 152 12.27 45.83 8.34
N CYS A 153 13.09 44.79 8.13
CA CYS A 153 12.61 43.39 8.17
C CYS A 153 12.08 42.94 9.56
N GLU A 154 12.47 43.59 10.66
CA GLU A 154 11.87 43.26 11.97
C GLU A 154 10.58 44.04 12.23
N ASN A 155 10.53 45.28 11.77
CA ASN A 155 9.50 46.22 12.19
C ASN A 155 8.26 46.22 11.31
N THR A 156 8.36 45.68 10.09
CA THR A 156 7.32 45.84 9.08
C THR A 156 7.30 44.65 8.14
N ASP A 157 6.10 44.16 7.89
CA ASP A 157 5.82 43.09 6.94
C ASP A 157 4.90 43.64 5.84
N GLY A 158 5.39 43.53 4.62
CA GLY A 158 4.72 43.98 3.41
C GLY A 158 3.78 42.96 2.81
N GLY A 159 3.86 41.70 3.21
CA GLY A 159 3.19 40.55 2.61
C GLY A 159 4.05 39.86 1.55
N ASP A 160 3.36 39.19 0.64
CA ASP A 160 3.91 38.41 -0.48
C ASP A 160 4.87 37.25 -0.15
N PRO A 161 4.69 36.48 0.95
CA PRO A 161 5.66 35.50 1.38
C PRO A 161 5.74 34.31 0.42
N ILE A 162 6.98 33.89 0.15
CA ILE A 162 7.27 32.61 -0.48
C ILE A 162 8.03 31.72 0.50
N VAL A 163 7.54 30.50 0.66
CA VAL A 163 8.14 29.44 1.47
C VAL A 163 8.54 28.30 0.56
N LEU A 164 9.83 28.02 0.49
CA LEU A 164 10.37 26.86 -0.23
C LEU A 164 11.20 25.97 0.71
N TYR A 165 11.28 24.70 0.35
CA TYR A 165 12.25 23.78 0.92
C TYR A 165 13.34 23.49 -0.11
N ASP A 166 14.54 23.98 0.15
CA ASP A 166 15.76 23.63 -0.57
C ASP A 166 16.10 22.17 -0.29
N LYS A 167 15.57 21.30 -1.17
CA LYS A 167 15.67 19.83 -1.06
C LYS A 167 17.12 19.35 -1.08
N ALA A 168 17.98 20.03 -1.84
CA ALA A 168 19.39 19.67 -1.99
C ALA A 168 20.23 19.98 -0.73
N ALA A 169 19.89 21.04 0.01
CA ALA A 169 20.55 21.38 1.28
C ALA A 169 19.78 20.92 2.52
N GLY A 170 18.52 20.52 2.37
CA GLY A 170 17.60 20.27 3.47
C GLY A 170 17.39 21.52 4.32
N ARG A 171 17.00 22.64 3.70
CA ARG A 171 16.80 23.95 4.35
C ARG A 171 15.49 24.60 3.92
N TRP A 172 14.89 25.37 4.82
CA TRP A 172 13.76 26.24 4.53
C TRP A 172 14.26 27.58 4.03
N VAL A 173 13.61 28.14 3.02
CA VAL A 173 13.84 29.48 2.49
C VAL A 173 12.52 30.23 2.56
N MET A 174 12.51 31.36 3.26
CA MET A 174 11.32 32.18 3.48
C MET A 174 11.62 33.63 3.09
N THR A 175 10.67 34.27 2.41
CA THR A 175 10.75 35.66 1.98
C THR A 175 9.77 36.54 2.76
N GLU A 176 10.11 37.80 2.92
CA GLU A 176 9.24 38.83 3.49
C GLU A 176 9.54 40.16 2.78
N LEU A 177 8.51 40.75 2.19
CA LEU A 177 8.61 42.10 1.65
C LEU A 177 8.74 43.09 2.80
N GLY A 178 9.75 43.97 2.75
CA GLY A 178 9.90 45.04 3.73
C GLY A 178 8.78 46.11 3.66
N PRO A 179 8.96 47.27 4.31
CA PRO A 179 7.89 48.27 4.41
C PRO A 179 7.56 48.90 3.05
N TRP A 180 6.35 48.64 2.55
CA TRP A 180 5.86 49.20 1.28
C TRP A 180 5.40 50.65 1.37
N TYR A 181 5.04 51.15 2.55
CA TYR A 181 4.49 52.50 2.74
C TYR A 181 5.58 53.57 2.91
N GLN A 182 6.85 53.23 2.72
CA GLN A 182 7.91 54.24 2.73
C GLN A 182 7.79 55.13 1.48
N PRO A 183 7.69 56.46 1.67
CA PRO A 183 7.42 57.38 0.56
C PRO A 183 8.59 57.48 -0.42
N GLN A 184 9.78 57.00 -0.05
CA GLN A 184 11.02 57.03 -0.84
C GLN A 184 11.90 55.80 -0.48
N PRO A 185 12.78 55.36 -1.40
CA PRO A 185 13.76 54.29 -1.14
C PRO A 185 14.73 54.62 0.01
N PRO A 186 15.44 53.62 0.58
CA PRO A 186 15.50 52.22 0.13
C PRO A 186 14.30 51.36 0.56
N TYR A 187 13.84 50.51 -0.35
CA TYR A 187 12.94 49.38 -0.08
C TYR A 187 13.73 48.12 0.24
N TYR A 188 13.11 47.10 0.84
CA TYR A 188 13.82 45.91 1.31
C TYR A 188 13.15 44.62 0.88
N GLU A 189 13.97 43.65 0.51
CA GLU A 189 13.59 42.24 0.40
C GLU A 189 14.33 41.47 1.49
N CYS A 190 13.59 40.70 2.28
CA CYS A 190 14.09 40.04 3.48
C CYS A 190 14.06 38.53 3.26
N ILE A 191 15.22 37.88 3.33
CA ILE A 191 15.34 36.44 3.07
C ILE A 191 15.88 35.71 4.30
N ALA A 192 15.19 34.66 4.72
CA ALA A 192 15.60 33.79 5.82
C ALA A 192 15.84 32.37 5.31
N VAL A 193 17.04 31.84 5.56
CA VAL A 193 17.43 30.47 5.22
C VAL A 193 17.68 29.70 6.51
N SER A 194 16.94 28.62 6.75
CA SER A 194 17.12 27.86 7.98
C SER A 194 18.54 27.30 8.09
N THR A 195 18.96 26.98 9.30
CA THR A 195 20.27 26.36 9.60
C THR A 195 20.19 24.83 9.62
N SER A 196 18.98 24.27 9.61
CA SER A 196 18.70 22.83 9.61
C SER A 196 17.41 22.52 8.85
N SER A 197 17.09 21.23 8.70
CA SER A 197 15.84 20.77 8.09
C SER A 197 14.60 21.04 8.96
N ASP A 198 14.76 21.45 10.21
CA ASP A 198 13.66 21.78 11.10
C ASP A 198 13.31 23.27 11.01
N ALA A 199 12.08 23.57 10.56
CA ALA A 199 11.55 24.91 10.38
C ALA A 199 11.43 25.69 11.70
N THR A 200 11.46 25.00 12.84
CA THR A 200 11.42 25.65 14.16
C THR A 200 12.83 25.91 14.72
N GLY A 201 13.87 25.68 13.90
CA GLY A 201 15.27 25.98 14.20
C GLY A 201 15.65 27.46 14.01
N SER A 202 16.96 27.73 14.01
CA SER A 202 17.52 29.05 13.72
C SER A 202 17.65 29.30 12.21
N TYR A 203 17.66 30.56 11.81
CA TYR A 203 17.73 31.01 10.42
C TYR A 203 18.89 31.99 10.21
N ASN A 204 19.62 31.82 9.11
CA ASN A 204 20.49 32.85 8.55
C ASN A 204 19.61 33.88 7.84
N ARG A 205 19.61 35.12 8.32
CA ARG A 205 18.68 36.17 7.88
C ARG A 205 19.42 37.25 7.11
N TYR A 206 18.82 37.77 6.05
CA TYR A 206 19.44 38.73 5.13
C TYR A 206 18.45 39.82 4.75
N ALA A 207 18.94 41.06 4.63
CA ALA A 207 18.18 42.17 4.06
C ALA A 207 18.91 42.74 2.84
N PHE A 208 18.20 42.90 1.72
CA PHE A 208 18.71 43.52 0.50
C PHE A 208 17.93 44.78 0.17
N ALA A 209 18.64 45.87 -0.12
CA ALA A 209 18.03 47.17 -0.41
C ALA A 209 17.78 47.37 -1.91
N PHE A 210 16.68 48.04 -2.25
CA PHE A 210 16.30 48.36 -3.62
C PHE A 210 15.79 49.80 -3.77
N GLU A 211 15.98 50.34 -4.98
CA GLU A 211 15.51 51.69 -5.35
C GLU A 211 14.02 51.71 -5.75
N GLN A 212 13.48 50.55 -6.14
CA GLN A 212 12.07 50.33 -6.42
C GLN A 212 11.55 49.19 -5.55
N ILE A 213 10.26 49.24 -5.18
CA ILE A 213 9.62 48.21 -4.35
C ILE A 213 9.83 46.84 -5.02
N PRO A 214 10.37 45.83 -4.31
CA PRO A 214 10.52 44.46 -4.81
C PRO A 214 9.19 43.69 -4.71
N ASP A 215 8.12 44.24 -5.28
CA ASP A 215 6.76 43.70 -5.19
C ASP A 215 6.58 42.39 -5.99
N PHE A 216 5.64 41.56 -5.56
CA PHE A 216 5.31 40.28 -6.17
C PHE A 216 6.54 39.36 -6.33
N ASP A 217 7.35 39.24 -5.28
CA ASP A 217 8.59 38.46 -5.32
C ASP A 217 8.29 36.97 -5.51
N LYS A 218 9.06 36.32 -6.37
CA LYS A 218 8.99 34.87 -6.57
C LYS A 218 10.39 34.28 -6.56
N ILE A 219 10.78 33.72 -5.41
CA ILE A 219 12.04 33.01 -5.24
C ILE A 219 11.93 31.56 -5.76
N ALA A 220 13.05 31.02 -6.22
CA ALA A 220 13.22 29.66 -6.71
C ALA A 220 14.58 29.09 -6.27
N VAL A 221 14.63 27.79 -6.01
CA VAL A 221 15.85 27.07 -5.67
C VAL A 221 16.51 26.50 -6.93
N TRP A 222 17.78 26.85 -7.13
CA TRP A 222 18.64 26.29 -8.17
C TRP A 222 19.97 25.85 -7.54
N PRO A 223 20.77 24.96 -8.16
CA PRO A 223 22.00 24.45 -7.54
C PRO A 223 23.02 25.54 -7.15
N ASP A 224 23.18 26.58 -7.99
CA ASP A 224 24.21 27.61 -7.83
C ASP A 224 23.74 28.86 -7.08
N ALA A 225 22.44 29.16 -7.08
CA ALA A 225 21.86 30.36 -6.47
C ALA A 225 20.39 30.16 -6.07
N TYR A 226 19.89 31.06 -5.22
CA TYR A 226 18.46 31.31 -5.15
C TYR A 226 18.12 32.38 -6.18
N TYR A 227 17.25 32.06 -7.15
CA TYR A 227 16.84 33.02 -8.17
C TYR A 227 15.53 33.67 -7.76
N MET A 228 15.38 34.95 -8.04
CA MET A 228 14.23 35.74 -7.60
C MET A 228 13.77 36.67 -8.71
N THR A 229 12.46 36.77 -8.89
CA THR A 229 11.85 37.69 -9.84
C THR A 229 10.92 38.67 -9.14
N PHE A 230 10.72 39.85 -9.71
CA PHE A 230 9.92 40.92 -9.15
C PHE A 230 9.04 41.57 -10.23
N ASN A 231 7.92 42.17 -9.82
CA ASN A 231 7.07 42.93 -10.72
C ASN A 231 7.51 44.41 -10.83
N ARG A 232 8.61 44.65 -11.55
CA ARG A 232 9.17 46.00 -11.76
C ARG A 232 9.95 46.12 -13.06
N SER A 233 10.44 47.33 -13.36
CA SER A 233 11.10 47.64 -14.64
C SER A 233 12.62 47.57 -14.60
N GLN A 234 13.23 47.60 -13.41
CA GLN A 234 14.67 47.57 -13.20
C GLN A 234 15.02 46.50 -12.17
N ASP A 235 16.13 45.79 -12.36
CA ASP A 235 16.56 44.72 -11.46
C ASP A 235 15.44 43.70 -11.18
N ASP A 236 14.59 43.40 -12.16
CA ASP A 236 13.40 42.55 -12.01
C ASP A 236 13.72 41.04 -12.00
N VAL A 237 14.95 40.66 -12.33
CA VAL A 237 15.46 39.31 -12.15
C VAL A 237 16.80 39.33 -11.43
N CYS A 238 16.91 38.56 -10.36
CA CYS A 238 18.06 38.54 -9.48
C CYS A 238 18.48 37.12 -9.08
N ALA A 239 19.74 36.97 -8.68
CA ALA A 239 20.32 35.74 -8.14
C ALA A 239 21.05 36.05 -6.83
N LEU A 240 20.73 35.31 -5.76
CA LEU A 240 21.34 35.43 -4.44
C LEU A 240 22.37 34.33 -4.21
N ASP A 241 23.49 34.66 -3.55
CA ASP A 241 24.60 33.74 -3.25
C ASP A 241 24.19 32.66 -2.24
N ARG A 242 23.53 31.62 -2.77
CA ARG A 242 23.03 30.47 -2.01
C ARG A 242 24.12 29.83 -1.16
N SER A 243 25.34 29.73 -1.68
CA SER A 243 26.46 29.10 -0.99
C SER A 243 26.81 29.83 0.32
N LYS A 244 26.88 31.16 0.29
CA LYS A 244 27.10 31.98 1.48
C LYS A 244 25.88 32.03 2.38
N MET A 245 24.68 32.08 1.80
CA MET A 245 23.44 32.12 2.57
C MET A 245 23.24 30.86 3.43
N LEU A 246 23.52 29.68 2.87
CA LEU A 246 23.53 28.40 3.59
C LEU A 246 24.60 28.36 4.69
N ALA A 247 25.75 28.99 4.46
CA ALA A 247 26.86 29.06 5.41
C ALA A 247 26.71 30.16 6.48
N GLY A 248 25.67 31.00 6.41
CA GLY A 248 25.49 32.12 7.34
C GLY A 248 26.49 33.27 7.13
N GLN A 249 27.04 33.41 5.92
CA GLN A 249 28.03 34.43 5.57
C GLN A 249 27.39 35.58 4.82
N ASN A 250 28.03 36.75 4.82
CA ASN A 250 27.56 37.92 4.06
C ASN A 250 27.40 37.58 2.56
N ALA A 251 26.15 37.56 2.10
CA ALA A 251 25.78 37.17 0.75
C ALA A 251 25.62 38.39 -0.18
N SER A 252 25.85 38.16 -1.47
CA SER A 252 25.56 39.14 -2.52
C SER A 252 24.31 38.74 -3.30
N ILE A 253 23.64 39.74 -3.85
CA ILE A 253 22.61 39.59 -4.87
C ILE A 253 23.11 40.24 -6.17
N GLN A 254 22.82 39.60 -7.30
CA GLN A 254 23.16 40.10 -8.64
C GLN A 254 21.91 40.18 -9.50
N CYS A 255 21.66 41.33 -10.13
CA CYS A 255 20.42 41.60 -10.84
C CYS A 255 20.63 42.07 -12.29
N PHE A 256 19.63 41.79 -13.13
CA PHE A 256 19.46 42.29 -14.48
C PHE A 256 18.06 42.88 -14.66
N SER A 257 17.90 43.69 -15.71
CA SER A 257 16.59 44.16 -16.18
C SER A 257 16.15 43.35 -17.41
N SER A 258 15.09 42.55 -17.30
CA SER A 258 14.62 41.65 -18.38
C SER A 258 14.08 42.38 -19.61
N ASN A 259 13.58 43.61 -19.41
CA ASN A 259 12.82 44.40 -20.38
C ASN A 259 11.53 43.72 -20.86
N GLN A 260 10.86 42.91 -20.03
CA GLN A 260 9.54 42.31 -20.34
C GLN A 260 8.36 43.31 -20.22
N ASN A 261 8.61 44.61 -20.41
CA ASN A 261 7.59 45.66 -20.31
C ASN A 261 6.76 45.62 -19.01
N GLY A 262 7.37 45.20 -17.90
CA GLY A 262 6.73 45.21 -16.57
C GLY A 262 5.76 44.06 -16.30
N LEU A 263 5.77 42.98 -17.09
CA LEU A 263 5.12 41.72 -16.69
C LEU A 263 6.10 40.86 -15.88
N PRO A 264 5.68 40.25 -14.76
CA PRO A 264 6.58 39.47 -13.93
C PRO A 264 7.00 38.16 -14.62
N LEU A 265 8.29 37.86 -14.53
CA LEU A 265 8.85 36.53 -14.81
C LEU A 265 8.65 35.61 -13.61
N ILE A 266 8.79 34.31 -13.85
CA ILE A 266 9.01 33.33 -12.79
C ILE A 266 10.26 32.51 -13.09
N ALA A 267 11.05 32.23 -12.05
CA ALA A 267 12.27 31.44 -12.12
C ALA A 267 12.01 29.95 -11.97
N ALA A 268 12.79 29.13 -12.66
CA ALA A 268 12.72 27.69 -12.58
C ALA A 268 13.13 27.20 -11.18
N ASP A 269 12.24 26.45 -10.54
CA ASP A 269 12.41 25.91 -9.20
C ASP A 269 12.66 24.40 -9.25
N LEU A 270 13.75 23.93 -8.66
CA LEU A 270 14.22 22.56 -8.77
C LEU A 270 13.36 21.56 -7.99
N ASP A 271 12.70 20.67 -8.72
CA ASP A 271 12.14 19.43 -8.18
C ASP A 271 13.04 18.22 -8.36
N GLY A 272 12.83 17.25 -7.47
CA GLY A 272 13.52 15.97 -7.49
C GLY A 272 14.97 16.04 -7.01
N SER A 273 15.62 14.88 -7.07
CA SER A 273 16.99 14.69 -6.60
C SER A 273 18.04 14.78 -7.69
N ILE A 274 17.63 14.78 -8.97
CA ILE A 274 18.54 14.87 -10.11
C ILE A 274 18.69 16.36 -10.45
N PRO A 275 19.86 16.98 -10.21
CA PRO A 275 20.06 18.38 -10.53
C PRO A 275 20.06 18.61 -12.05
N PRO A 276 19.90 19.86 -12.49
CA PRO A 276 20.23 20.27 -13.84
C PRO A 276 21.66 19.88 -14.23
N PRO A 277 21.97 19.76 -15.53
CA PRO A 277 23.34 19.59 -16.00
C PRO A 277 24.29 20.63 -15.36
N ILE A 278 25.53 20.23 -15.10
CA ILE A 278 26.51 21.10 -14.45
C ILE A 278 26.71 22.36 -15.29
N GLY A 279 26.62 23.53 -14.65
CA GLY A 279 26.76 24.84 -15.31
C GLY A 279 25.49 25.33 -16.02
N SER A 280 24.36 24.62 -15.91
CA SER A 280 23.09 25.09 -16.47
C SER A 280 22.67 26.43 -15.86
N PRO A 281 22.31 27.43 -16.69
CA PRO A 281 21.69 28.65 -16.20
C PRO A 281 20.31 28.34 -15.59
N ASN A 282 19.79 29.24 -14.76
CA ASN A 282 18.38 29.20 -14.41
C ASN A 282 17.52 29.64 -15.60
N TYR A 283 16.34 29.05 -15.73
CA TYR A 283 15.38 29.37 -16.77
C TYR A 283 14.29 30.27 -16.21
N LEU A 284 14.13 31.45 -16.79
CA LEU A 284 13.08 32.41 -16.42
C LEU A 284 12.02 32.39 -17.51
N LEU A 285 10.74 32.38 -17.15
CA LEU A 285 9.64 32.28 -18.11
C LEU A 285 8.57 33.35 -17.85
N GLY A 286 7.96 33.85 -18.92
CA GLY A 286 6.85 34.78 -18.86
C GLY A 286 5.99 34.74 -20.12
N ILE A 287 4.77 35.28 -20.02
CA ILE A 287 3.88 35.47 -21.17
C ILE A 287 4.41 36.63 -22.02
N ASP A 288 4.32 36.51 -23.34
CA ASP A 288 4.64 37.65 -24.21
C ASP A 288 3.60 38.77 -24.04
N PRO A 289 4.02 40.01 -23.71
CA PRO A 289 3.09 41.12 -23.45
C PRO A 289 2.22 41.49 -24.64
N THR A 290 2.64 41.13 -25.86
CA THR A 290 2.04 41.59 -27.12
C THR A 290 1.48 40.46 -27.97
N ASN A 291 1.71 39.20 -27.62
CA ASN A 291 1.37 38.05 -28.45
C ASN A 291 0.97 36.82 -27.61
N VAL A 292 -0.33 36.57 -27.52
CA VAL A 292 -0.94 35.42 -26.82
C VAL A 292 -0.64 34.05 -27.45
N SER A 293 0.18 33.99 -28.49
CA SER A 293 0.70 32.75 -29.07
C SER A 293 2.17 32.48 -28.72
N LEU A 294 2.75 33.28 -27.81
CA LEU A 294 4.15 33.16 -27.40
C LEU A 294 4.32 33.19 -25.88
N LEU A 295 5.21 32.31 -25.40
CA LEU A 295 5.92 32.50 -24.14
C LEU A 295 7.33 33.00 -24.43
N ASN A 296 7.92 33.75 -23.51
CA ASN A 296 9.29 34.21 -23.58
C ASN A 296 10.12 33.55 -22.47
N MET A 297 11.28 33.00 -22.84
CA MET A 297 12.21 32.39 -21.89
C MET A 297 13.56 33.10 -21.89
N TRP A 298 14.15 33.30 -20.71
CA TRP A 298 15.52 33.78 -20.55
C TRP A 298 16.37 32.73 -19.83
N LYS A 299 17.68 32.81 -20.06
CA LYS A 299 18.70 32.02 -19.36
C LYS A 299 19.54 32.96 -18.53
N PHE A 300 19.50 32.79 -17.21
CA PHE A 300 20.32 33.56 -16.28
C PHE A 300 21.47 32.69 -15.75
N HIS A 301 22.69 33.04 -16.15
CA HIS A 301 23.92 32.53 -15.56
C HIS A 301 24.50 33.56 -14.59
N VAL A 302 24.78 33.16 -13.36
CA VAL A 302 25.39 34.00 -12.34
C VAL A 302 26.84 33.57 -12.04
N ASP A 303 27.73 34.54 -11.87
CA ASP A 303 29.09 34.36 -11.37
C ASP A 303 29.30 35.28 -10.16
N PHE A 304 29.20 34.73 -8.95
CA PHE A 304 29.43 35.47 -7.70
C PHE A 304 30.89 35.86 -7.45
N THR A 305 31.83 35.24 -8.17
CA THR A 305 33.26 35.57 -8.05
C THR A 305 33.60 36.77 -8.93
N GLN A 306 33.08 36.79 -10.16
CA GLN A 306 33.31 37.83 -11.13
C GLN A 306 31.95 38.26 -11.74
N PRO A 307 31.23 39.21 -11.11
CA PRO A 307 29.88 39.63 -11.54
C PRO A 307 29.78 40.09 -13.01
N SER A 308 30.90 40.56 -13.59
CA SER A 308 30.98 40.92 -15.01
C SER A 308 30.78 39.74 -15.96
N ASN A 309 30.98 38.50 -15.50
CA ASN A 309 30.78 37.26 -16.26
C ASN A 309 29.33 36.76 -16.20
N SER A 310 28.51 37.29 -15.29
CA SER A 310 27.08 36.97 -15.24
C SER A 310 26.40 37.42 -16.53
N THR A 311 25.42 36.64 -17.00
CA THR A 311 24.69 36.93 -18.23
C THR A 311 23.21 36.66 -18.10
N LEU A 312 22.41 37.50 -18.76
CA LEU A 312 21.01 37.23 -19.06
C LEU A 312 20.83 37.13 -20.58
N THR A 313 20.47 35.94 -21.07
CA THR A 313 20.27 35.68 -22.50
C THR A 313 18.80 35.46 -22.81
N GLY A 314 18.24 36.23 -23.72
CA GLY A 314 16.83 36.12 -24.15
C GLY A 314 16.26 37.42 -24.71
N PRO A 315 14.92 37.52 -24.88
CA PRO A 315 13.97 36.41 -24.79
C PRO A 315 14.16 35.40 -25.92
N ILE A 316 14.00 34.12 -25.60
CA ILE A 316 13.77 33.03 -26.55
C ILE A 316 12.25 32.87 -26.67
N ALA A 317 11.71 33.16 -27.85
CA ALA A 317 10.28 32.99 -28.10
C ALA A 317 9.92 31.51 -28.26
N ILE A 318 8.91 31.06 -27.51
CA ILE A 318 8.39 29.70 -27.54
C ILE A 318 6.95 29.76 -28.08
N PRO A 319 6.71 29.25 -29.30
CA PRO A 319 5.36 29.16 -29.85
C PRO A 319 4.46 28.27 -29.00
N VAL A 320 3.29 28.80 -28.64
CA VAL A 320 2.23 28.08 -27.93
C VAL A 320 0.93 28.18 -28.72
N ALA A 321 -0.03 27.28 -28.43
CA ALA A 321 -1.37 27.46 -28.99
C ALA A 321 -1.95 28.76 -28.41
N PRO A 322 -2.62 29.59 -29.23
CA PRO A 322 -3.13 30.87 -28.77
C PRO A 322 -4.12 30.71 -27.62
N PHE A 323 -4.22 31.73 -26.79
CA PHE A 323 -5.21 31.80 -25.71
C PHE A 323 -5.85 33.19 -25.68
N VAL A 324 -6.84 33.35 -24.80
CA VAL A 324 -7.52 34.62 -24.58
C VAL A 324 -7.17 35.11 -23.18
N LEU A 325 -6.59 36.31 -23.11
CA LEU A 325 -6.43 37.04 -21.86
C LEU A 325 -7.68 37.88 -21.64
N GLY A 326 -8.23 37.85 -20.43
CA GLY A 326 -9.38 38.64 -20.05
C GLY A 326 -9.04 40.03 -19.60
N SER A 327 -10.10 40.80 -19.39
CA SER A 327 -10.09 42.13 -18.79
C SER A 327 -10.74 42.02 -17.41
N THR A 328 -9.93 41.83 -16.37
CA THR A 328 -10.26 42.00 -14.93
C THR A 328 -11.70 41.65 -14.47
N GLY A 329 -11.86 40.51 -13.77
CA GLY A 329 -12.96 40.20 -12.84
C GLY A 329 -14.21 39.60 -13.50
N GLU A 330 -14.34 38.27 -13.46
CA GLU A 330 -15.44 37.55 -14.13
C GLU A 330 -15.88 36.26 -13.37
N VAL A 331 -15.29 35.97 -12.21
CA VAL A 331 -15.58 34.72 -11.50
C VAL A 331 -16.79 34.92 -10.61
N ALA A 332 -17.93 34.40 -11.08
CA ALA A 332 -19.18 34.42 -10.33
C ALA A 332 -19.12 33.53 -9.08
N GLN A 333 -19.90 33.91 -8.07
CA GLN A 333 -20.04 33.18 -6.81
C GLN A 333 -21.52 33.06 -6.45
N LEU A 334 -21.91 31.99 -5.75
CA LEU A 334 -23.28 31.82 -5.28
C LEU A 334 -23.68 32.92 -4.27
N GLY A 335 -24.89 33.44 -4.39
CA GLY A 335 -25.49 34.32 -3.38
C GLY A 335 -25.02 35.78 -3.36
N THR A 336 -24.14 36.19 -4.29
CA THR A 336 -23.63 37.57 -4.38
C THR A 336 -23.46 38.02 -5.83
N SER A 337 -23.46 39.34 -6.06
CA SER A 337 -23.10 39.95 -7.34
C SER A 337 -21.62 40.39 -7.40
N VAL A 338 -20.85 40.14 -6.34
CA VAL A 338 -19.41 40.40 -6.32
C VAL A 338 -18.70 39.30 -7.10
N GLU A 339 -18.03 39.69 -8.18
CA GLU A 339 -17.19 38.79 -8.99
C GLU A 339 -15.74 38.82 -8.49
N LEU A 340 -15.10 37.65 -8.45
CA LEU A 340 -13.71 37.53 -7.99
C LEU A 340 -12.73 37.83 -9.12
N LEU A 341 -11.59 38.38 -8.73
CA LEU A 341 -10.48 38.66 -9.62
C LEU A 341 -9.66 37.38 -9.91
N ALA A 342 -9.71 36.88 -11.14
CA ALA A 342 -8.97 35.68 -11.56
C ALA A 342 -7.47 35.92 -11.87
N GLN A 343 -7.11 37.16 -12.26
CA GLN A 343 -5.76 37.57 -12.68
C GLN A 343 -5.14 36.62 -13.75
N ASP A 344 -5.57 36.76 -14.99
CA ASP A 344 -5.22 35.91 -16.14
C ASP A 344 -3.98 36.36 -16.95
N GLY A 345 -3.40 37.53 -16.64
CA GLY A 345 -2.27 38.13 -17.37
C GLY A 345 -0.86 37.74 -16.92
N SER A 346 -0.69 36.73 -16.05
CA SER A 346 0.64 36.31 -15.57
C SER A 346 0.74 34.81 -15.34
N LEU A 347 1.94 34.25 -15.49
CA LEU A 347 2.22 32.87 -15.09
C LEU A 347 2.10 32.74 -13.57
N ARG A 348 1.59 31.59 -13.10
CA ARG A 348 1.38 31.35 -11.68
C ARG A 348 2.53 30.60 -11.05
N HIS A 349 2.81 30.94 -9.81
CA HIS A 349 3.88 30.32 -9.04
C HIS A 349 3.56 28.83 -8.83
N ARG A 350 4.49 27.90 -9.10
CA ARG A 350 5.90 28.08 -9.54
C ARG A 350 6.13 27.55 -10.95
N LEU A 351 7.31 27.86 -11.51
CA LEU A 351 7.84 27.17 -12.69
C LEU A 351 8.61 25.93 -12.23
N ALA A 352 7.92 24.79 -12.08
CA ALA A 352 8.58 23.59 -11.57
C ALA A 352 9.49 22.98 -12.66
N TYR A 353 10.76 22.79 -12.32
CA TYR A 353 11.77 22.16 -13.16
C TYR A 353 12.07 20.75 -12.69
N ARG A 354 12.23 19.83 -13.64
CA ARG A 354 12.63 18.46 -13.34
C ARG A 354 13.60 17.90 -14.37
N ASN A 355 14.60 17.16 -13.91
CA ASN A 355 15.52 16.41 -14.77
C ASN A 355 15.27 14.90 -14.65
N PHE A 356 14.94 14.24 -15.77
CA PHE A 356 14.75 12.78 -15.86
C PHE A 356 16.01 12.04 -16.33
N GLY A 357 17.14 12.75 -16.44
CA GLY A 357 18.41 12.25 -16.95
C GLY A 357 18.47 12.13 -18.48
N THR A 358 17.37 11.72 -19.12
CA THR A 358 17.25 11.65 -20.58
C THR A 358 16.64 12.90 -21.20
N PHE A 359 15.87 13.67 -20.43
CA PHE A 359 15.31 14.96 -20.82
C PHE A 359 15.06 15.82 -19.57
N GLU A 360 14.97 17.13 -19.78
CA GLU A 360 14.57 18.11 -18.79
C GLU A 360 13.14 18.59 -19.11
N SER A 361 12.36 18.90 -18.07
CA SER A 361 10.99 19.36 -18.17
C SER A 361 10.77 20.60 -17.30
N LEU A 362 10.02 21.57 -17.84
CA LEU A 362 9.49 22.72 -17.11
C LEU A 362 7.96 22.68 -17.22
N ILE A 363 7.26 22.85 -16.11
CA ILE A 363 5.80 22.95 -16.10
C ILE A 363 5.32 24.23 -15.42
N VAL A 364 4.25 24.80 -15.98
CA VAL A 364 3.67 26.06 -15.51
C VAL A 364 2.19 26.14 -15.88
N ASN A 365 1.44 26.99 -15.20
CA ASN A 365 0.05 27.27 -15.49
C ASN A 365 -0.28 28.77 -15.43
N HIS A 366 -1.44 29.15 -15.98
CA HIS A 366 -2.11 30.43 -15.71
C HIS A 366 -3.60 30.36 -16.03
N ALA A 367 -4.37 31.33 -15.52
CA ALA A 367 -5.78 31.47 -15.89
C ALA A 367 -5.92 32.08 -17.30
N VAL A 368 -7.01 31.76 -17.99
CA VAL A 368 -7.38 32.32 -19.30
C VAL A 368 -8.87 32.65 -19.36
N ASN A 369 -9.24 33.67 -20.13
CA ASN A 369 -10.63 34.09 -20.29
C ASN A 369 -11.36 33.28 -21.36
N ASN A 370 -11.99 32.19 -20.93
CA ASN A 370 -12.94 31.40 -21.71
C ASN A 370 -13.97 30.76 -20.76
N GLY A 371 -14.58 31.58 -19.89
CA GLY A 371 -15.29 31.11 -18.69
C GLY A 371 -14.39 30.94 -17.47
N SER A 372 -13.23 31.61 -17.45
CA SER A 372 -12.11 31.42 -16.50
C SER A 372 -11.61 29.97 -16.45
N GLY A 373 -10.86 29.56 -17.47
CA GLY A 373 -10.23 28.24 -17.55
C GLY A 373 -8.79 28.25 -17.03
N ILE A 374 -8.21 27.07 -16.81
CA ILE A 374 -6.79 26.94 -16.43
C ILE A 374 -5.95 26.39 -17.60
N ARG A 375 -4.98 27.19 -18.05
CA ARG A 375 -4.00 26.85 -19.08
C ARG A 375 -2.76 26.25 -18.42
N TRP A 376 -2.19 25.21 -19.02
CA TRP A 376 -0.94 24.61 -18.56
C TRP A 376 -0.02 24.22 -19.73
N TYR A 377 1.27 24.11 -19.43
CA TYR A 377 2.33 23.76 -20.38
C TYR A 377 3.32 22.78 -19.76
N GLU A 378 3.81 21.85 -20.57
CA GLU A 378 5.08 21.16 -20.35
C GLU A 378 6.05 21.58 -21.46
N LEU A 379 7.15 22.21 -21.08
CA LEU A 379 8.23 22.61 -21.97
C LEU A 379 9.41 21.66 -21.80
N ARG A 380 10.07 21.31 -22.91
CA ARG A 380 11.25 20.47 -22.92
C ARG A 380 12.42 21.16 -23.61
N ASN A 381 13.61 20.62 -23.36
CA ASN A 381 14.89 21.13 -23.87
C ASN A 381 15.15 22.61 -23.49
N PRO A 382 14.96 23.01 -22.22
CA PRO A 382 15.18 24.39 -21.81
C PRO A 382 16.65 24.83 -21.94
N GLY A 383 17.61 23.90 -21.79
CA GLY A 383 19.04 24.18 -21.99
C GLY A 383 19.43 24.42 -23.45
N GLY A 384 18.68 23.90 -24.41
CA GLY A 384 18.97 24.00 -25.85
C GLY A 384 18.67 25.37 -26.47
N ASN A 385 19.00 25.53 -27.75
CA ASN A 385 18.71 26.76 -28.53
C ASN A 385 17.25 26.82 -29.00
N SER A 386 16.50 25.73 -28.85
CA SER A 386 15.09 25.63 -29.25
C SER A 386 14.30 24.87 -28.18
N PRO A 387 14.00 25.52 -27.04
CA PRO A 387 12.98 25.04 -26.11
C PRO A 387 11.66 24.90 -26.86
N LEU A 388 10.90 23.86 -26.53
CA LEU A 388 9.65 23.56 -27.24
C LEU A 388 8.56 23.12 -26.28
N VAL A 389 7.31 23.36 -26.69
CA VAL A 389 6.12 22.81 -26.03
C VAL A 389 6.05 21.32 -26.33
N PHE A 390 6.24 20.47 -25.32
CA PHE A 390 6.01 19.04 -25.46
C PHE A 390 4.50 18.74 -25.41
N GLN A 391 3.79 19.41 -24.51
CA GLN A 391 2.34 19.41 -24.46
C GLN A 391 1.80 20.67 -23.76
N GLN A 392 0.54 20.97 -24.01
CA GLN A 392 -0.19 22.09 -23.43
C GLN A 392 -1.69 21.79 -23.48
N GLY A 393 -2.47 22.40 -22.62
CA GLY A 393 -3.93 22.26 -22.61
C GLY A 393 -4.60 23.39 -21.83
N THR A 394 -5.85 23.68 -22.17
CA THR A 394 -6.73 24.60 -21.43
C THR A 394 -7.92 23.82 -20.90
N PHE A 395 -8.02 23.66 -19.59
CA PHE A 395 -9.03 22.81 -18.95
C PHE A 395 -10.28 23.61 -18.60
N VAL A 396 -11.37 23.37 -19.34
CA VAL A 396 -12.70 23.98 -19.16
C VAL A 396 -13.80 22.93 -19.39
N PRO A 397 -13.93 21.94 -18.51
CA PRO A 397 -14.83 20.81 -18.72
C PRO A 397 -16.32 21.14 -18.52
N ASP A 398 -16.63 22.27 -17.90
CA ASP A 398 -17.98 22.72 -17.57
C ASP A 398 -18.03 24.26 -17.43
N SER A 399 -19.15 24.80 -16.94
CA SER A 399 -19.34 26.23 -16.71
C SER A 399 -18.72 26.77 -15.41
N THR A 400 -18.00 25.95 -14.64
CA THR A 400 -17.36 26.35 -13.39
C THR A 400 -16.02 27.02 -13.71
N SER A 401 -15.76 28.18 -13.11
CA SER A 401 -14.49 28.88 -13.26
C SER A 401 -13.38 28.17 -12.49
N ARG A 402 -12.15 28.21 -13.02
CA ARG A 402 -10.91 27.63 -12.48
C ARG A 402 -9.80 28.66 -12.57
N TRP A 403 -9.28 29.13 -11.44
CA TRP A 403 -8.23 30.15 -11.39
C TRP A 403 -7.30 29.93 -10.19
N MET A 404 -6.26 30.77 -10.07
CA MET A 404 -5.27 30.70 -8.99
C MET A 404 -4.63 29.30 -8.87
N GLY A 405 -4.16 28.78 -10.00
CA GLY A 405 -3.64 27.43 -10.08
C GLY A 405 -2.18 27.29 -9.65
N SER A 406 -1.81 26.10 -9.19
CA SER A 406 -0.42 25.70 -8.97
C SER A 406 -0.20 24.28 -9.49
N ILE A 407 0.98 24.04 -10.07
CA ILE A 407 1.28 22.81 -10.83
C ILE A 407 2.61 22.21 -10.40
N ALA A 408 2.69 20.89 -10.33
CA ALA A 408 3.94 20.17 -10.05
C ALA A 408 3.99 18.83 -10.80
N MET A 409 5.18 18.20 -10.83
CA MET A 409 5.44 16.94 -11.52
C MET A 409 6.29 16.01 -10.66
N ASP A 410 5.85 14.78 -10.50
CA ASP A 410 6.57 13.79 -9.71
C ASP A 410 7.69 13.07 -10.48
N LYS A 411 8.39 12.15 -9.81
CA LYS A 411 9.51 11.40 -10.40
C LYS A 411 9.15 10.46 -11.54
N LEU A 412 7.88 10.13 -11.73
CA LEU A 412 7.42 9.32 -12.85
C LEU A 412 6.87 10.15 -14.01
N GLY A 413 6.79 11.47 -13.83
CA GLY A 413 6.22 12.37 -14.83
C GLY A 413 4.71 12.48 -14.73
N ASP A 414 4.10 12.05 -13.61
CA ASP A 414 2.72 12.37 -13.30
C ASP A 414 2.64 13.86 -12.97
N ILE A 415 1.64 14.55 -13.52
CA ILE A 415 1.43 16.00 -13.33
C ILE A 415 0.17 16.19 -12.51
N ALA A 416 0.24 17.03 -11.48
CA ALA A 416 -0.96 17.52 -10.79
C ALA A 416 -1.12 19.02 -10.95
N LEU A 417 -2.36 19.46 -11.02
CA LEU A 417 -2.76 20.86 -11.14
C LEU A 417 -3.91 21.13 -10.17
N GLY A 418 -3.66 21.96 -9.17
CA GLY A 418 -4.65 22.45 -8.21
C GLY A 418 -5.09 23.85 -8.56
N TYR A 419 -6.31 24.24 -8.21
CA TYR A 419 -6.87 25.58 -8.44
C TYR A 419 -8.08 25.86 -7.55
N SER A 420 -8.49 27.13 -7.51
CA SER A 420 -9.78 27.55 -6.96
C SER A 420 -10.90 27.32 -7.98
N VAL A 421 -12.10 27.02 -7.49
CA VAL A 421 -13.31 26.85 -8.31
C VAL A 421 -14.49 27.65 -7.79
N SER A 422 -15.34 28.19 -8.67
CA SER A 422 -16.55 28.92 -8.30
C SER A 422 -17.48 29.09 -9.50
N SER A 423 -18.77 29.33 -9.23
CA SER A 423 -19.75 29.74 -10.23
C SER A 423 -20.94 30.45 -9.56
N SER A 424 -21.90 30.94 -10.35
CA SER A 424 -23.17 31.43 -9.81
C SER A 424 -24.00 30.36 -9.06
N ALA A 425 -23.65 29.08 -9.18
CA ALA A 425 -24.32 27.96 -8.54
C ALA A 425 -23.52 27.35 -7.36
N MET A 426 -22.30 27.81 -7.08
CA MET A 426 -21.49 27.31 -5.97
C MET A 426 -20.65 28.40 -5.30
N HIS A 427 -20.35 28.20 -4.02
CA HIS A 427 -19.35 29.01 -3.33
C HIS A 427 -17.94 28.64 -3.79
N PRO A 428 -16.97 29.55 -3.66
CA PRO A 428 -15.57 29.24 -3.92
C PRO A 428 -15.06 28.04 -3.14
N GLY A 429 -14.40 27.11 -3.83
CA GLY A 429 -13.81 25.91 -3.24
C GLY A 429 -12.47 25.56 -3.89
N ILE A 430 -11.92 24.42 -3.52
CA ILE A 430 -10.60 23.95 -3.95
C ILE A 430 -10.74 22.59 -4.63
N ARG A 431 -10.26 22.51 -5.86
CA ARG A 431 -10.19 21.26 -6.64
C ARG A 431 -8.80 21.04 -7.19
N PHE A 432 -8.55 19.81 -7.58
CA PHE A 432 -7.35 19.44 -8.32
C PHE A 432 -7.69 18.43 -9.41
N THR A 433 -6.85 18.39 -10.42
CA THR A 433 -6.83 17.36 -11.45
C THR A 433 -5.37 16.97 -11.70
N GLY A 434 -5.14 16.11 -12.68
CA GLY A 434 -3.82 15.86 -13.19
C GLY A 434 -3.81 14.90 -14.36
N ARG A 435 -2.67 14.27 -14.61
CA ARG A 435 -2.48 13.31 -15.68
C ARG A 435 -1.28 12.43 -15.41
N VAL A 436 -1.33 11.20 -15.93
CA VAL A 436 -0.20 10.27 -15.95
C VAL A 436 0.45 10.26 -17.34
N PRO A 437 1.71 9.82 -17.51
CA PRO A 437 2.39 9.79 -18.80
C PRO A 437 1.67 9.00 -19.90
N SER A 438 0.83 8.02 -19.54
CA SER A 438 0.06 7.21 -20.50
C SER A 438 -1.18 7.91 -21.04
N ASP A 439 -1.59 9.04 -20.45
CA ASP A 439 -2.74 9.80 -20.95
C ASP A 439 -2.42 10.43 -22.31
N PRO A 440 -3.43 10.68 -23.16
CA PRO A 440 -3.23 11.47 -24.37
C PRO A 440 -2.51 12.80 -24.06
N LEU A 441 -1.61 13.20 -24.95
CA LEU A 441 -0.87 14.45 -24.77
C LEU A 441 -1.82 15.64 -24.82
N GLY A 442 -1.59 16.60 -23.91
CA GLY A 442 -2.37 17.83 -23.83
C GLY A 442 -3.73 17.69 -23.13
N THR A 443 -4.06 16.52 -22.57
CA THR A 443 -5.28 16.32 -21.78
C THR A 443 -4.99 16.11 -20.30
N LEU A 444 -5.88 16.63 -19.45
CA LEU A 444 -6.00 16.30 -18.03
C LEU A 444 -7.14 15.29 -17.80
N GLU A 445 -7.03 14.51 -16.73
CA GLU A 445 -8.10 13.68 -16.19
C GLU A 445 -9.27 14.56 -15.65
N GLY A 446 -10.36 13.94 -15.20
CA GLY A 446 -11.43 14.66 -14.49
C GLY A 446 -10.94 15.16 -13.13
N GLU A 447 -11.58 16.19 -12.56
CA GLU A 447 -11.13 16.76 -11.27
C GLU A 447 -11.72 16.07 -10.04
N ALA A 448 -11.05 16.23 -8.90
CA ALA A 448 -11.52 15.84 -7.57
C ALA A 448 -11.57 17.04 -6.62
N THR A 449 -12.45 16.97 -5.63
CA THR A 449 -12.65 18.02 -4.61
C THR A 449 -11.71 17.82 -3.42
N ILE A 450 -11.03 18.89 -3.01
CA ILE A 450 -10.32 18.96 -1.72
C ILE A 450 -11.27 19.48 -0.65
N VAL A 451 -11.97 20.58 -0.93
CA VAL A 451 -13.02 21.17 -0.10
C VAL A 451 -13.95 22.02 -0.96
N ASP A 452 -15.26 21.93 -0.73
CA ASP A 452 -16.22 22.90 -1.25
C ASP A 452 -16.46 23.95 -0.17
N GLY A 453 -16.38 25.24 -0.53
CA GLY A 453 -16.69 26.31 0.42
C GLY A 453 -18.18 26.43 0.72
N THR A 454 -18.46 27.13 1.80
CA THR A 454 -19.82 27.39 2.29
C THR A 454 -20.12 28.89 2.42
N GLY A 455 -19.23 29.74 1.91
CA GLY A 455 -19.39 31.18 1.88
C GLY A 455 -18.78 31.84 0.66
N SER A 456 -19.29 33.02 0.31
CA SER A 456 -18.85 33.86 -0.79
C SER A 456 -18.17 35.13 -0.29
N GLN A 457 -17.15 35.59 -1.02
CA GLN A 457 -16.40 36.75 -0.60
C GLN A 457 -17.15 38.04 -0.90
N THR A 458 -17.15 38.95 0.08
CA THR A 458 -17.77 40.28 -0.04
C THR A 458 -16.85 41.34 -0.66
N ASN A 459 -15.59 40.98 -0.92
CA ASN A 459 -14.57 41.75 -1.63
C ASN A 459 -14.15 40.98 -2.90
N TYR A 460 -13.79 41.71 -3.96
CA TYR A 460 -13.34 41.13 -5.24
C TYR A 460 -11.92 40.52 -5.16
N ARG A 461 -11.09 40.89 -4.17
CA ARG A 461 -9.69 40.42 -4.00
C ARG A 461 -9.66 38.99 -3.43
N TRP A 462 -9.45 37.98 -4.27
CA TRP A 462 -9.32 36.58 -3.84
C TRP A 462 -7.92 36.26 -3.32
N GLY A 463 -6.97 36.02 -4.24
CA GLY A 463 -5.56 35.79 -4.00
C GLY A 463 -4.79 35.79 -5.32
N ASP A 464 -3.49 35.96 -5.23
CA ASP A 464 -2.62 36.21 -6.38
C ASP A 464 -1.89 34.92 -6.82
N TYR A 465 -1.68 33.99 -5.89
CA TYR A 465 -1.07 32.69 -6.13
C TYR A 465 -1.49 31.66 -5.08
N SER A 466 -1.30 30.40 -5.45
CA SER A 466 -1.36 29.23 -4.55
C SER A 466 -0.05 28.45 -4.71
N SER A 467 0.22 27.46 -3.85
CA SER A 467 1.46 26.69 -3.92
C SER A 467 1.24 25.19 -3.91
N MET A 468 1.88 24.53 -4.89
CA MET A 468 2.05 23.09 -4.96
C MET A 468 3.54 22.71 -4.96
N SER A 469 3.92 21.81 -4.06
CA SER A 469 5.28 21.28 -3.94
C SER A 469 5.29 19.75 -3.93
N ILE A 470 6.39 19.15 -4.40
CA ILE A 470 6.63 17.70 -4.28
C ILE A 470 7.34 17.40 -2.97
N ASP A 471 6.88 16.37 -2.27
CA ASP A 471 7.49 15.85 -1.06
C ASP A 471 8.94 15.41 -1.32
N PRO A 472 9.93 15.96 -0.60
CA PRO A 472 11.34 15.66 -0.84
C PRO A 472 11.76 14.26 -0.39
N VAL A 473 10.92 13.54 0.37
CA VAL A 473 11.25 12.21 0.91
C VAL A 473 10.97 11.10 -0.09
N ASP A 474 9.79 11.14 -0.73
CA ASP A 474 9.38 10.10 -1.69
C ASP A 474 9.41 10.56 -3.15
N ASP A 475 9.50 11.88 -3.37
CA ASP A 475 9.56 12.52 -4.68
C ASP A 475 8.34 12.17 -5.57
N CYS A 476 7.21 11.89 -4.90
CA CYS A 476 5.94 11.41 -5.45
C CYS A 476 4.72 12.17 -4.91
N THR A 477 4.71 12.47 -3.61
CA THR A 477 3.54 13.03 -2.96
C THR A 477 3.48 14.53 -3.22
N PHE A 478 2.35 14.99 -3.74
CA PHE A 478 2.07 16.40 -3.97
C PHE A 478 1.49 17.00 -2.70
N TRP A 479 1.90 18.21 -2.35
CA TRP A 479 1.37 19.01 -1.26
C TRP A 479 0.86 20.32 -1.81
N TYR A 480 -0.41 20.64 -1.55
CA TYR A 480 -1.09 21.80 -2.09
C TYR A 480 -1.76 22.59 -0.96
N THR A 481 -1.56 23.91 -0.94
CA THR A 481 -2.35 24.83 -0.12
C THR A 481 -3.07 25.85 -1.01
N ASN A 482 -4.32 26.10 -0.68
CA ASN A 482 -5.15 27.10 -1.35
C ASN A 482 -6.24 27.63 -0.40
N GLU A 483 -6.87 28.74 -0.77
CA GLU A 483 -7.90 29.39 0.05
C GLU A 483 -9.33 29.00 -0.33
N TYR A 484 -10.24 29.13 0.64
CA TYR A 484 -11.69 29.00 0.51
C TYR A 484 -12.40 29.78 1.64
N LEU A 485 -13.74 29.88 1.61
CA LEU A 485 -14.52 30.51 2.69
C LEU A 485 -15.48 29.51 3.35
N GLN A 486 -15.59 29.60 4.67
CA GLN A 486 -16.60 28.87 5.45
C GLN A 486 -17.91 29.65 5.62
N GLN A 487 -17.89 30.99 5.53
CA GLN A 487 -19.08 31.85 5.65
C GLN A 487 -18.91 33.08 4.76
N ASP A 488 -20.02 33.71 4.37
CA ASP A 488 -19.98 34.93 3.56
C ASP A 488 -19.23 36.04 4.31
N GLY A 489 -18.23 36.67 3.67
CA GLY A 489 -17.48 37.72 4.34
C GLY A 489 -16.10 38.00 3.76
N GLN A 490 -15.16 38.28 4.66
CA GLN A 490 -13.75 38.60 4.45
C GLN A 490 -12.92 37.78 5.46
N ASN A 491 -13.27 36.50 5.58
CA ASN A 491 -12.89 35.52 6.59
C ASN A 491 -12.41 34.25 5.88
N TRP A 492 -11.41 34.43 5.02
CA TRP A 492 -10.81 33.31 4.28
C TRP A 492 -10.23 32.27 5.26
N HIS A 493 -10.18 31.05 4.77
CA HIS A 493 -9.48 29.92 5.35
C HIS A 493 -8.59 29.31 4.27
N THR A 494 -7.55 28.61 4.68
CA THR A 494 -6.72 27.81 3.78
C THR A 494 -6.89 26.32 4.10
N ARG A 495 -6.73 25.49 3.07
CA ARG A 495 -6.79 24.05 3.19
C ARG A 495 -5.51 23.44 2.66
N ILE A 496 -4.85 22.62 3.48
CA ILE A 496 -3.65 21.90 3.10
C ILE A 496 -4.04 20.46 2.77
N ALA A 497 -3.72 20.02 1.55
CA ALA A 497 -3.98 18.67 1.10
C ALA A 497 -2.73 18.04 0.49
N SER A 498 -2.60 16.73 0.71
CA SER A 498 -1.62 15.90 0.01
C SER A 498 -2.34 14.89 -0.87
N PHE A 499 -1.73 14.52 -1.99
CA PHE A 499 -2.25 13.48 -2.87
C PHE A 499 -1.12 12.87 -3.69
N ARG A 500 -1.36 11.67 -4.22
CA ARG A 500 -0.34 10.89 -4.92
C ARG A 500 -0.95 10.04 -6.03
N PHE A 501 -0.29 10.00 -7.17
CA PHE A 501 -0.67 9.09 -8.26
C PHE A 501 -0.31 7.64 -7.92
N PRO A 502 -1.20 6.67 -8.26
CA PRO A 502 -0.95 5.25 -7.99
C PRO A 502 0.35 4.75 -8.64
N SER A 503 0.69 5.28 -9.83
CA SER A 503 1.92 4.98 -10.56
C SER A 503 3.16 5.16 -9.71
N CYS A 504 3.18 6.16 -8.82
CA CYS A 504 4.34 6.49 -8.01
C CYS A 504 4.47 5.68 -6.71
N GLY A 505 3.68 4.61 -6.48
CA GLY A 505 3.77 3.74 -5.29
C GLY A 505 4.92 2.72 -5.31
N THR A 506 4.99 1.88 -4.27
CA THR A 506 5.86 0.68 -4.26
C THR A 506 5.03 -0.57 -3.99
N ALA A 507 5.34 -1.67 -4.68
CA ALA A 507 4.81 -2.98 -4.31
C ALA A 507 5.58 -3.52 -3.09
N VAL A 508 4.89 -4.20 -2.18
CA VAL A 508 5.47 -4.85 -1.00
C VAL A 508 4.80 -6.20 -0.83
N GLY A 509 5.57 -7.29 -0.92
CA GLY A 509 5.03 -8.66 -0.86
C GLY A 509 5.06 -9.24 0.55
N ALA A 510 3.93 -9.80 1.00
CA ALA A 510 3.88 -10.57 2.24
C ALA A 510 3.38 -11.99 1.96
N THR A 511 4.11 -12.99 2.46
CA THR A 511 3.72 -14.40 2.30
C THR A 511 3.15 -14.98 3.58
N SER A 512 2.01 -15.68 3.50
CA SER A 512 1.42 -16.39 4.63
C SER A 512 1.06 -17.84 4.27
N PRO A 513 1.61 -18.84 4.98
CA PRO A 513 2.66 -18.75 6.00
C PRO A 513 4.06 -18.51 5.39
N THR A 514 5.02 -18.03 6.19
CA THR A 514 6.45 -17.89 5.80
C THR A 514 7.25 -19.20 5.88
N ASN A 515 6.66 -20.23 6.47
CA ASN A 515 7.20 -21.59 6.52
C ASN A 515 6.08 -22.62 6.38
N LEU A 516 6.37 -23.73 5.70
CA LEU A 516 5.38 -24.77 5.42
C LEU A 516 5.97 -26.16 5.70
N ALA A 517 5.42 -26.82 6.73
CA ALA A 517 5.79 -28.18 7.10
C ALA A 517 4.78 -29.20 6.58
N PHE A 518 5.22 -30.24 5.88
CA PHE A 518 4.39 -31.36 5.43
C PHE A 518 4.49 -32.54 6.40
N ALA A 519 3.40 -33.30 6.53
CA ALA A 519 3.39 -34.55 7.29
C ALA A 519 4.37 -35.57 6.65
N PRO A 520 4.82 -36.58 7.42
CA PRO A 520 5.64 -37.66 6.86
C PRO A 520 4.98 -38.31 5.64
N GLN A 521 5.72 -38.42 4.54
CA GLN A 521 5.22 -38.89 3.26
C GLN A 521 6.08 -40.03 2.73
N LEU A 522 5.43 -41.10 2.25
CA LEU A 522 6.16 -42.24 1.70
C LEU A 522 6.96 -41.82 0.45
N VAL A 523 8.21 -42.27 0.33
CA VAL A 523 9.07 -42.01 -0.82
C VAL A 523 8.37 -42.39 -2.13
N GLY A 524 8.43 -41.49 -3.11
CA GLY A 524 7.81 -41.66 -4.43
C GLY A 524 6.31 -41.30 -4.47
N SER A 525 5.65 -41.08 -3.34
CA SER A 525 4.24 -40.65 -3.28
C SER A 525 4.11 -39.15 -3.04
N THR A 526 2.97 -38.59 -3.46
CA THR A 526 2.68 -37.15 -3.35
C THR A 526 1.79 -36.88 -2.13
N SER A 527 2.12 -35.86 -1.34
CA SER A 527 1.30 -35.42 -0.22
C SER A 527 0.01 -34.72 -0.67
N PRO A 528 -0.98 -34.56 0.23
CA PRO A 528 -1.99 -33.50 0.08
C PRO A 528 -1.29 -32.15 -0.07
N SER A 529 -1.89 -31.24 -0.83
CA SER A 529 -1.33 -29.92 -1.02
C SER A 529 -1.60 -28.98 0.14
N LYS A 530 -0.75 -27.96 0.23
CA LYS A 530 -0.89 -26.88 1.19
C LYS A 530 -0.80 -25.53 0.47
N ARG A 531 -1.56 -24.56 0.95
CA ARG A 531 -1.69 -23.21 0.37
C ARG A 531 -0.68 -22.25 0.98
N VAL A 532 -0.13 -21.38 0.14
CA VAL A 532 0.63 -20.18 0.51
C VAL A 532 -0.03 -19.00 -0.20
N VAL A 533 -0.27 -17.93 0.54
CA VAL A 533 -0.83 -16.67 0.06
C VAL A 533 0.30 -15.69 -0.15
N LEU A 534 0.31 -15.00 -1.29
CA LEU A 534 1.12 -13.80 -1.51
C LEU A 534 0.18 -12.59 -1.57
N THR A 535 0.33 -11.68 -0.62
CA THR A 535 -0.41 -10.42 -0.54
C THR A 535 0.47 -9.27 -0.99
N ASN A 536 -0.11 -8.29 -1.68
CA ASN A 536 0.55 -7.01 -1.93
C ASN A 536 0.08 -5.98 -0.89
N ASP A 537 0.91 -5.75 0.11
CA ASP A 537 0.69 -4.76 1.18
C ASP A 537 1.16 -3.36 0.75
N GLY A 538 1.70 -3.22 -0.46
CA GLY A 538 2.12 -1.95 -1.03
C GLY A 538 0.99 -1.17 -1.70
N SER A 539 1.34 0.02 -2.20
CA SER A 539 0.41 0.93 -2.89
C SER A 539 0.52 0.90 -4.42
N PHE A 540 1.44 0.11 -4.97
CA PHE A 540 1.63 -0.08 -6.41
C PHE A 540 1.37 -1.52 -6.85
N GLN A 541 0.98 -1.72 -8.10
CA GLN A 541 0.77 -3.04 -8.70
C GLN A 541 2.04 -3.89 -8.59
N MET A 542 1.91 -5.05 -7.94
CA MET A 542 2.93 -6.07 -7.99
C MET A 542 2.81 -6.81 -9.33
N ASP A 543 3.92 -6.91 -10.06
CA ASP A 543 3.98 -7.67 -11.31
C ASP A 543 3.69 -9.15 -11.06
N ALA A 544 3.34 -9.89 -12.11
CA ALA A 544 3.16 -11.34 -12.00
C ALA A 544 4.49 -11.99 -11.55
N PRO A 545 4.57 -12.57 -10.34
CA PRO A 545 5.82 -13.09 -9.83
C PRO A 545 6.27 -14.32 -10.63
N SER A 546 7.57 -14.42 -10.84
CA SER A 546 8.20 -15.70 -11.16
C SER A 546 8.13 -16.60 -9.93
N VAL A 547 7.35 -17.69 -10.02
CA VAL A 547 7.15 -18.64 -8.92
C VAL A 547 8.06 -19.85 -9.11
N ILE A 548 9.05 -20.01 -8.23
CA ILE A 548 10.04 -21.10 -8.29
C ILE A 548 9.95 -21.96 -7.04
N VAL A 549 9.81 -23.28 -7.22
CA VAL A 549 9.81 -24.27 -6.13
C VAL A 549 11.05 -25.16 -6.24
N ARG A 550 11.78 -25.35 -5.14
CA ARG A 550 13.02 -26.15 -5.08
C ARG A 550 12.92 -27.29 -4.07
N GLY A 551 13.78 -28.29 -4.27
CA GLY A 551 13.89 -29.47 -3.40
C GLY A 551 12.96 -30.60 -3.85
N ASP A 552 12.41 -31.33 -2.88
CA ASP A 552 11.45 -32.43 -3.11
C ASP A 552 9.99 -31.93 -3.11
N PHE A 553 9.79 -30.65 -3.45
CA PHE A 553 8.49 -29.99 -3.48
C PHE A 553 8.15 -29.59 -4.92
N ALA A 554 6.86 -29.49 -5.22
CA ALA A 554 6.38 -29.08 -6.53
C ALA A 554 5.18 -28.15 -6.44
N LEU A 555 5.11 -27.21 -7.38
CA LEU A 555 3.95 -26.35 -7.59
C LEU A 555 2.78 -27.18 -8.14
N GLN A 556 1.61 -27.06 -7.53
CA GLN A 556 0.38 -27.68 -8.03
C GLN A 556 -0.53 -26.67 -8.72
N THR A 557 -0.77 -25.50 -8.10
CA THR A 557 -1.54 -24.40 -8.71
C THR A 557 -0.86 -23.06 -8.43
N ASN A 558 -1.09 -22.10 -9.33
CA ASN A 558 -0.61 -20.72 -9.21
C ASN A 558 -1.66 -19.76 -9.79
N SER A 559 -2.27 -18.92 -8.94
CA SER A 559 -3.18 -17.86 -9.38
C SER A 559 -2.52 -16.48 -9.48
N CYS A 560 -1.22 -16.37 -9.24
CA CYS A 560 -0.45 -15.12 -9.30
C CYS A 560 -0.08 -14.69 -10.74
N THR A 561 -0.69 -15.26 -11.78
CA THR A 561 -0.28 -15.05 -13.18
C THR A 561 -0.59 -13.66 -13.73
N GLY A 562 -1.44 -12.88 -13.07
CA GLY A 562 -1.81 -11.50 -13.46
C GLY A 562 -1.21 -10.40 -12.59
N GLY A 563 -0.26 -10.73 -11.71
CA GLY A 563 0.20 -9.83 -10.66
C GLY A 563 -0.80 -9.69 -9.52
N VAL A 564 -0.48 -8.82 -8.56
CA VAL A 564 -1.27 -8.62 -7.34
C VAL A 564 -1.52 -7.13 -7.12
N LYS A 565 -2.78 -6.72 -7.14
CA LYS A 565 -3.18 -5.33 -6.90
C LYS A 565 -2.94 -4.94 -5.43
N PRO A 566 -2.69 -3.66 -5.14
CA PRO A 566 -2.63 -3.14 -3.77
C PRO A 566 -3.79 -3.64 -2.90
N GLY A 567 -3.51 -4.15 -1.71
CA GLY A 567 -4.50 -4.65 -0.75
C GLY A 567 -5.16 -5.99 -1.13
N THR A 568 -4.72 -6.64 -2.19
CA THR A 568 -5.24 -7.95 -2.65
C THR A 568 -4.20 -9.06 -2.51
N HIS A 569 -4.59 -10.29 -2.83
CA HIS A 569 -3.71 -11.45 -2.76
C HIS A 569 -3.91 -12.42 -3.93
N CYS A 570 -2.91 -13.25 -4.14
CA CYS A 570 -2.97 -14.45 -4.98
C CYS A 570 -2.49 -15.67 -4.19
N ASP A 571 -2.71 -16.85 -4.75
CA ASP A 571 -2.51 -18.13 -4.09
C ASP A 571 -1.63 -19.06 -4.92
N VAL A 572 -0.77 -19.78 -4.22
CA VAL A 572 -0.08 -20.95 -4.76
C VAL A 572 -0.33 -22.15 -3.86
N THR A 573 -0.48 -23.33 -4.46
CA THR A 573 -0.53 -24.58 -3.70
C THR A 573 0.67 -25.46 -4.04
N ILE A 574 1.26 -26.03 -2.99
CA ILE A 574 2.50 -26.80 -3.04
C ILE A 574 2.24 -28.21 -2.54
N VAL A 575 2.86 -29.19 -3.19
CA VAL A 575 2.89 -30.60 -2.77
C VAL A 575 4.31 -31.04 -2.42
N PHE A 576 4.44 -32.03 -1.55
CA PHE A 576 5.70 -32.67 -1.19
C PHE A 576 5.77 -34.08 -1.79
N LYS A 577 6.85 -34.39 -2.50
CA LYS A 577 7.12 -35.70 -3.11
C LYS A 577 8.57 -36.13 -2.81
N PRO A 578 8.83 -36.73 -1.64
CA PRO A 578 10.17 -37.14 -1.25
C PRO A 578 10.74 -38.18 -2.20
N LYS A 579 11.99 -37.99 -2.63
CA LYS A 579 12.73 -38.94 -3.48
C LYS A 579 13.54 -39.95 -2.66
N VAL A 580 13.90 -39.59 -1.44
CA VAL A 580 14.68 -40.39 -0.49
C VAL A 580 14.12 -40.20 0.92
N PRO A 581 14.33 -41.16 1.84
CA PRO A 581 13.92 -40.99 3.23
C PRO A 581 14.72 -39.87 3.92
N GLY A 582 14.16 -39.33 4.99
CA GLY A 582 14.80 -38.35 5.87
C GLY A 582 14.15 -36.98 5.78
N THR A 583 14.68 -36.02 6.56
CA THR A 583 14.23 -34.63 6.48
C THR A 583 14.63 -34.04 5.13
N ARG A 584 13.65 -33.45 4.44
CA ARG A 584 13.82 -32.76 3.16
C ARG A 584 13.45 -31.30 3.35
N THR A 585 14.33 -30.42 2.90
CA THR A 585 14.13 -28.97 2.91
C THR A 585 14.05 -28.44 1.48
N GLY A 586 13.38 -27.30 1.32
CA GLY A 586 13.20 -26.64 0.04
C GLY A 586 12.73 -25.22 0.23
N THR A 587 12.52 -24.53 -0.88
CA THR A 587 12.03 -23.15 -0.88
C THR A 587 10.96 -22.97 -1.93
N LEU A 588 10.00 -22.10 -1.63
CA LEU A 588 9.11 -21.47 -2.60
C LEU A 588 9.55 -20.00 -2.67
N THR A 589 9.86 -19.52 -3.87
CA THR A 589 10.35 -18.17 -4.12
C THR A 589 9.41 -17.45 -5.07
N PHE A 590 9.02 -16.24 -4.70
CA PHE A 590 8.32 -15.28 -5.55
C PHE A 590 9.32 -14.19 -5.92
N ALA A 591 9.50 -13.93 -7.21
CA ALA A 591 10.32 -12.84 -7.70
C ALA A 591 9.49 -11.91 -8.58
N ASP A 592 9.30 -10.68 -8.11
CA ASP A 592 8.50 -9.61 -8.70
C ASP A 592 9.21 -8.24 -8.54
N ASN A 593 8.48 -7.15 -8.81
CA ASN A 593 8.93 -5.76 -8.67
C ASN A 593 8.75 -5.17 -7.26
N ALA A 594 8.34 -5.97 -6.27
CA ALA A 594 8.22 -5.47 -4.90
C ALA A 594 9.58 -5.10 -4.33
N THR A 595 9.61 -4.09 -3.47
CA THR A 595 10.84 -3.60 -2.83
C THR A 595 11.54 -4.65 -1.97
N ASN A 596 10.81 -5.67 -1.50
CA ASN A 596 11.32 -6.79 -0.72
C ASN A 596 11.40 -8.10 -1.52
N SER A 597 11.36 -8.02 -2.84
CA SER A 597 11.55 -9.17 -3.74
C SER A 597 13.01 -9.64 -3.71
N PRO A 598 13.28 -10.97 -3.72
CA PRO A 598 12.29 -12.05 -3.75
C PRO A 598 11.76 -12.42 -2.36
N GLN A 599 10.45 -12.71 -2.26
CA GLN A 599 9.87 -13.28 -1.04
C GLN A 599 10.07 -14.80 -1.02
N ILE A 600 10.53 -15.33 0.11
CA ILE A 600 10.94 -16.74 0.25
C ILE A 600 10.15 -17.41 1.37
N VAL A 601 9.47 -18.50 1.03
CA VAL A 601 8.81 -19.41 1.98
C VAL A 601 9.64 -20.67 2.15
N SER A 602 9.99 -21.00 3.39
CA SER A 602 10.76 -22.21 3.70
C SER A 602 9.86 -23.45 3.72
N LEU A 603 10.30 -24.53 3.07
CA LEU A 603 9.53 -25.76 2.96
C LEU A 603 10.27 -26.89 3.69
N ARG A 604 9.54 -27.68 4.48
CA ARG A 604 10.08 -28.87 5.16
C ARG A 604 9.11 -30.03 5.07
N GLY A 605 9.63 -31.24 4.88
CA GLY A 605 8.88 -32.47 4.96
C GLY A 605 9.80 -33.63 5.36
N THR A 606 9.22 -34.77 5.70
CA THR A 606 9.99 -35.98 6.02
C THR A 606 9.60 -37.09 5.06
N GLY A 607 10.56 -37.60 4.30
CA GLY A 607 10.38 -38.82 3.51
C GLY A 607 10.42 -40.05 4.41
N THR A 608 9.43 -40.92 4.31
CA THR A 608 9.39 -42.22 4.99
C THR A 608 9.45 -43.34 3.97
N GLN A 609 9.85 -44.53 4.39
CA GLN A 609 9.94 -45.71 3.54
C GLN A 609 9.19 -46.92 4.10
N VAL A 610 8.82 -46.90 5.39
CA VAL A 610 8.01 -47.96 5.99
C VAL A 610 6.52 -47.77 5.71
N LYS A 611 5.84 -48.86 5.34
CA LYS A 611 4.38 -48.96 5.24
C LYS A 611 3.89 -50.19 6.00
N LEU A 612 3.02 -49.96 6.98
CA LEU A 612 2.29 -51.03 7.67
C LEU A 612 1.02 -51.44 6.90
N SER A 613 0.62 -52.70 7.00
CA SER A 613 -0.64 -53.18 6.41
C SER A 613 -1.89 -52.66 7.14
N THR A 614 -1.76 -52.30 8.42
CA THR A 614 -2.83 -51.73 9.25
C THR A 614 -2.22 -50.91 10.40
N THR A 615 -2.98 -49.96 10.92
CA THR A 615 -2.64 -49.17 12.12
C THR A 615 -3.44 -49.62 13.35
N SER A 616 -4.37 -50.56 13.20
CA SER A 616 -5.11 -51.14 14.32
C SER A 616 -5.46 -52.61 14.12
N ILE A 617 -5.56 -53.37 15.22
CA ILE A 617 -6.05 -54.74 15.24
C ILE A 617 -7.08 -54.90 16.36
N LEU A 618 -8.23 -55.46 16.00
CA LEU A 618 -9.27 -55.92 16.93
C LEU A 618 -9.25 -57.44 17.04
N PHE A 619 -9.13 -57.97 18.26
CA PHE A 619 -9.24 -59.39 18.58
C PHE A 619 -10.65 -59.72 19.08
N ASN A 620 -11.06 -60.97 18.83
CA ASN A 620 -12.35 -61.48 19.30
C ASN A 620 -12.35 -61.59 20.84
N THR A 621 -13.56 -61.69 21.41
CA THR A 621 -13.72 -62.03 22.82
C THR A 621 -13.09 -63.39 23.11
N LEU A 622 -12.30 -63.47 24.18
CA LEU A 622 -11.55 -64.66 24.54
C LEU A 622 -11.64 -64.91 26.05
N VAL A 623 -11.68 -66.18 26.46
CA VAL A 623 -11.77 -66.53 27.88
C VAL A 623 -10.45 -66.16 28.58
N VAL A 624 -10.53 -65.56 29.76
CA VAL A 624 -9.36 -65.18 30.58
C VAL A 624 -8.47 -66.39 30.82
N GLY A 625 -7.16 -66.23 30.61
CA GLY A 625 -6.17 -67.30 30.72
C GLY A 625 -5.98 -68.15 29.47
N THR A 626 -6.76 -67.93 28.40
CA THR A 626 -6.54 -68.57 27.09
C THR A 626 -5.83 -67.63 26.11
N THR A 627 -5.31 -68.13 24.99
CA THR A 627 -4.57 -67.33 23.99
C THR A 627 -5.16 -67.49 22.58
N SER A 628 -5.33 -66.38 21.85
CA SER A 628 -5.82 -66.39 20.47
C SER A 628 -4.77 -66.91 19.48
N GLY A 629 -5.22 -67.24 18.26
CA GLY A 629 -4.33 -67.28 17.11
C GLY A 629 -3.69 -65.91 16.83
N ALA A 630 -2.54 -65.91 16.15
CA ALA A 630 -1.85 -64.67 15.80
C ALA A 630 -2.55 -63.94 14.66
N ARG A 631 -2.72 -62.61 14.79
CA ARG A 631 -3.07 -61.70 13.69
C ARG A 631 -1.80 -61.05 13.17
N ILE A 632 -1.72 -60.87 11.85
CA ILE A 632 -0.49 -60.47 11.16
C ILE A 632 -0.52 -59.00 10.76
N VAL A 633 0.55 -58.27 11.10
CA VAL A 633 0.87 -56.95 10.54
C VAL A 633 2.03 -57.13 9.58
N SER A 634 1.87 -56.75 8.31
CA SER A 634 2.98 -56.70 7.37
C SER A 634 3.74 -55.39 7.54
N PHE A 635 5.03 -55.49 7.81
CA PHE A 635 5.99 -54.40 7.85
C PHE A 635 6.74 -54.39 6.51
N ALA A 636 6.50 -53.38 5.68
CA ALA A 636 7.10 -53.31 4.36
C ALA A 636 8.00 -52.08 4.22
N ASN A 637 9.24 -52.28 3.78
CA ASN A 637 10.09 -51.20 3.30
C ASN A 637 9.81 -50.98 1.80
N ARG A 638 9.24 -49.82 1.49
CA ARG A 638 8.89 -49.37 0.13
C ARG A 638 9.90 -48.35 -0.42
N GLY A 639 10.93 -48.02 0.35
CA GLY A 639 12.01 -47.13 -0.09
C GLY A 639 13.11 -47.86 -0.85
N THR A 640 14.11 -47.07 -1.23
CA THR A 640 15.31 -47.51 -1.96
C THR A 640 16.50 -47.78 -1.05
N THR A 641 16.42 -47.39 0.22
CA THR A 641 17.46 -47.64 1.22
C THR A 641 16.98 -48.67 2.24
N THR A 642 17.92 -49.30 2.94
CA THR A 642 17.58 -50.33 3.91
C THR A 642 16.97 -49.74 5.20
N VAL A 643 15.99 -50.44 5.78
CA VAL A 643 15.45 -50.14 7.13
C VAL A 643 15.98 -51.18 8.11
N THR A 644 16.54 -50.72 9.23
CA THR A 644 16.97 -51.62 10.31
C THR A 644 15.92 -51.67 11.40
N ILE A 645 15.40 -52.85 11.73
CA ILE A 645 14.52 -53.03 12.89
C ILE A 645 15.39 -53.19 14.13
N ASN A 646 15.27 -52.23 15.05
CA ASN A 646 16.03 -52.17 16.31
C ASN A 646 15.32 -52.94 17.43
N GLY A 647 13.98 -52.99 17.40
CA GLY A 647 13.21 -53.74 18.37
C GLY A 647 11.72 -53.83 18.04
N ILE A 648 11.10 -54.94 18.42
CA ILE A 648 9.65 -55.13 18.34
C ILE A 648 9.13 -55.46 19.73
N SER A 649 8.14 -54.70 20.20
CA SER A 649 7.52 -54.91 21.52
C SER A 649 6.00 -54.78 21.45
N VAL A 650 5.30 -55.42 22.36
CA VAL A 650 3.86 -55.28 22.57
C VAL A 650 3.57 -55.00 24.04
N SER A 651 2.53 -54.24 24.32
CA SER A 651 2.11 -53.89 25.68
C SER A 651 0.74 -54.46 26.06
N GLY A 652 0.46 -54.57 27.36
CA GLY A 652 -0.80 -55.07 27.89
C GLY A 652 -0.95 -56.59 27.79
N ASP A 653 -2.16 -57.05 27.51
CA ASP A 653 -2.52 -58.48 27.42
C ASP A 653 -2.22 -59.08 26.02
N PHE A 654 -1.20 -58.55 25.35
CA PHE A 654 -0.82 -58.94 24.00
C PHE A 654 0.61 -59.47 24.00
N HIS A 655 0.87 -60.47 23.15
CA HIS A 655 2.17 -61.12 23.06
C HIS A 655 2.60 -61.31 21.60
N LEU A 656 3.90 -61.21 21.35
CA LEU A 656 4.47 -61.55 20.06
C LEU A 656 4.36 -63.05 19.79
N ARG A 657 4.04 -63.38 18.54
CA ARG A 657 4.03 -64.73 18.00
C ARG A 657 4.73 -64.73 16.65
N ALA A 658 5.52 -65.76 16.38
CA ALA A 658 6.14 -65.92 15.07
C ALA A 658 5.05 -65.99 14.00
N ALA A 659 5.18 -65.17 12.95
CA ALA A 659 4.31 -65.29 11.79
C ALA A 659 4.64 -66.59 11.04
N SER A 660 3.61 -67.26 10.51
CA SER A 660 3.76 -68.53 9.79
C SER A 660 4.48 -68.38 8.44
N ILE A 661 4.53 -67.17 7.88
CA ILE A 661 5.17 -66.86 6.60
C ILE A 661 5.99 -65.59 6.76
N ASN A 662 7.29 -65.67 6.41
CA ASN A 662 8.22 -64.54 6.37
C ASN A 662 8.21 -63.68 7.65
N PRO A 663 8.47 -64.26 8.84
CA PRO A 663 8.40 -63.53 10.10
C PRO A 663 9.50 -62.47 10.21
N CYS A 664 9.17 -61.30 10.77
CA CYS A 664 10.18 -60.31 11.14
C CYS A 664 10.99 -60.83 12.34
N PRO A 665 12.33 -60.89 12.25
CA PRO A 665 13.16 -61.13 13.43
C PRO A 665 13.08 -59.93 14.40
N THR A 666 13.24 -60.20 15.69
CA THR A 666 12.88 -59.26 16.77
C THR A 666 13.86 -58.10 16.97
N SER A 667 15.09 -58.18 16.44
CA SER A 667 16.08 -57.10 16.42
C SER A 667 17.21 -57.38 15.40
N GLY A 668 17.88 -56.35 14.90
CA GLY A 668 19.14 -56.43 14.14
C GLY A 668 19.00 -56.74 12.65
N VAL A 669 17.81 -56.56 12.07
CA VAL A 669 17.51 -56.98 10.69
C VAL A 669 17.50 -55.78 9.77
N VAL A 670 18.23 -55.90 8.67
CA VAL A 670 18.32 -54.90 7.61
C VAL A 670 17.40 -55.34 6.47
N LEU A 671 16.25 -54.67 6.33
CA LEU A 671 15.29 -54.90 5.24
C LEU A 671 15.62 -53.96 4.07
N GLY A 672 15.97 -54.52 2.90
CA GLY A 672 15.97 -53.79 1.63
C GLY A 672 14.55 -53.46 1.16
N SER A 673 14.28 -53.40 -0.15
CA SER A 673 12.92 -53.17 -0.69
C SER A 673 12.01 -54.42 -0.58
N THR A 674 11.91 -54.97 0.63
CA THR A 674 11.19 -56.20 0.96
C THR A 674 10.20 -55.95 2.10
N SER A 675 9.44 -56.98 2.49
CA SER A 675 8.57 -56.95 3.67
C SER A 675 8.82 -58.13 4.57
N CYS A 676 8.37 -58.04 5.82
CA CYS A 676 8.27 -59.15 6.76
C CYS A 676 6.97 -59.01 7.57
N ASN A 677 6.61 -60.05 8.32
CA ASN A 677 5.35 -60.14 9.04
C ASN A 677 5.55 -60.23 10.56
N VAL A 678 4.85 -59.38 11.31
CA VAL A 678 4.80 -59.42 12.77
C VAL A 678 3.49 -60.07 13.19
N GLY A 679 3.57 -61.19 13.91
CA GLY A 679 2.40 -61.85 14.51
C GLY A 679 2.14 -61.36 15.92
N VAL A 680 0.90 -61.01 16.22
CA VAL A 680 0.46 -60.62 17.56
C VAL A 680 -0.72 -61.48 17.98
N ALA A 681 -0.67 -62.02 19.20
CA ALA A 681 -1.77 -62.76 19.82
C ALA A 681 -2.28 -62.03 21.07
N PHE A 682 -3.53 -62.30 21.42
CA PHE A 682 -4.21 -61.75 22.59
C PHE A 682 -4.38 -62.83 23.65
N ALA A 683 -3.97 -62.55 24.89
CA ALA A 683 -4.11 -63.43 26.05
C ALA A 683 -4.63 -62.63 27.25
N PRO A 684 -5.97 -62.48 27.40
CA PRO A 684 -6.53 -61.66 28.46
C PRO A 684 -6.21 -62.20 29.84
N SER A 685 -5.70 -61.33 30.72
CA SER A 685 -5.44 -61.61 32.14
C SER A 685 -6.63 -61.21 33.04
N ALA A 686 -7.57 -60.42 32.51
CA ALA A 686 -8.79 -60.00 33.21
C ALA A 686 -9.97 -59.84 32.24
N LYS A 687 -11.19 -59.89 32.79
CA LYS A 687 -12.43 -59.64 32.03
C LYS A 687 -12.57 -58.16 31.63
N GLY A 688 -13.27 -57.91 30.52
CA GLY A 688 -13.49 -56.57 29.96
C GLY A 688 -12.55 -56.22 28.81
N THR A 689 -12.67 -55.01 28.28
CA THR A 689 -11.83 -54.53 27.17
C THR A 689 -10.40 -54.33 27.61
N ARG A 690 -9.46 -54.86 26.84
CA ARG A 690 -8.01 -54.77 27.04
C ARG A 690 -7.39 -54.03 25.86
N LYS A 691 -6.59 -53.01 26.15
CA LYS A 691 -5.90 -52.19 25.14
C LYS A 691 -4.40 -52.41 25.25
N GLY A 692 -3.70 -52.30 24.12
CA GLY A 692 -2.26 -52.42 24.03
C GLY A 692 -1.76 -51.77 22.75
N THR A 693 -0.45 -51.81 22.55
CA THR A 693 0.19 -51.27 21.35
C THR A 693 1.30 -52.20 20.90
N LEU A 694 1.34 -52.51 19.61
CA LEU A 694 2.53 -53.06 18.96
C LEU A 694 3.40 -51.88 18.55
N THR A 695 4.64 -51.86 19.02
CA THR A 695 5.64 -50.84 18.72
C THR A 695 6.81 -51.51 18.00
N ILE A 696 7.16 -50.98 16.84
CA ILE A 696 8.29 -51.41 16.02
C ILE A 696 9.25 -50.23 15.96
N SER A 697 10.35 -50.32 16.70
CA SER A 697 11.45 -49.35 16.65
C SER A 697 12.38 -49.74 15.51
N ASP A 698 12.54 -48.84 14.54
CA ASP A 698 13.38 -49.04 13.36
C ASP A 698 14.17 -47.77 13.00
N SER A 699 14.90 -47.81 11.89
CA SER A 699 15.70 -46.69 11.37
C SER A 699 14.96 -45.78 10.38
N ASP A 700 13.65 -45.97 10.17
CA ASP A 700 12.82 -45.07 9.38
C ASP A 700 12.67 -43.72 10.11
N PRO A 701 12.63 -42.58 9.39
CA PRO A 701 12.42 -41.28 10.01
C PRO A 701 11.11 -41.10 10.78
N ALA A 702 10.09 -41.92 10.52
CA ALA A 702 8.84 -41.95 11.29
C ALA A 702 8.83 -43.00 12.42
N SER A 703 9.96 -43.63 12.72
CA SER A 703 10.11 -44.55 13.84
C SER A 703 9.82 -43.88 15.19
N PRO A 704 9.19 -44.58 16.15
CA PRO A 704 8.70 -45.95 16.03
C PRO A 704 7.36 -46.05 15.30
N GLN A 705 7.16 -47.16 14.59
CA GLN A 705 5.87 -47.50 13.98
C GLN A 705 4.96 -48.14 15.03
N THR A 706 3.70 -47.74 15.09
CA THR A 706 2.75 -48.24 16.10
C THR A 706 1.46 -48.78 15.50
N VAL A 707 0.96 -49.89 16.06
CA VAL A 707 -0.37 -50.46 15.76
C VAL A 707 -1.16 -50.57 17.06
N ALA A 708 -2.34 -49.94 17.10
CA ALA A 708 -3.24 -50.02 18.24
C ALA A 708 -3.87 -51.42 18.35
N LEU A 709 -3.84 -52.02 19.53
CA LEU A 709 -4.37 -53.36 19.79
C LEU A 709 -5.55 -53.27 20.75
N THR A 710 -6.65 -53.94 20.43
CA THR A 710 -7.81 -54.05 21.32
C THR A 710 -8.37 -55.47 21.29
N GLY A 711 -8.74 -55.99 22.45
CA GLY A 711 -9.39 -57.29 22.61
C GLY A 711 -10.30 -57.27 23.84
N THR A 712 -11.12 -58.30 24.03
CA THR A 712 -12.02 -58.38 25.18
C THR A 712 -11.84 -59.71 25.91
N GLY A 713 -11.49 -59.66 27.20
CA GLY A 713 -11.49 -60.82 28.07
C GLY A 713 -12.90 -61.13 28.58
N THR A 714 -13.26 -62.42 28.67
CA THR A 714 -14.47 -62.90 29.33
C THR A 714 -14.15 -64.03 30.30
N VAL A 715 -14.96 -64.22 31.34
CA VAL A 715 -14.92 -65.44 32.17
C VAL A 715 -16.01 -66.45 31.77
N VAL A 716 -16.77 -66.16 30.71
CA VAL A 716 -17.90 -66.97 30.28
C VAL A 716 -17.49 -67.89 29.14
N SER A 717 -17.61 -69.19 29.35
CA SER A 717 -17.38 -70.22 28.34
C SER A 717 -18.71 -70.86 27.94
N LEU A 718 -18.98 -70.94 26.64
CA LEU A 718 -20.19 -71.55 26.08
C LEU A 718 -19.81 -72.82 25.33
N SER A 719 -20.50 -73.92 25.60
CA SER A 719 -20.22 -75.20 24.91
C SER A 719 -20.51 -75.16 23.40
N ALA A 720 -21.32 -74.21 22.95
CA ALA A 720 -21.55 -73.91 21.54
C ALA A 720 -21.95 -72.44 21.37
N LEU A 721 -21.45 -71.79 20.32
CA LEU A 721 -21.83 -70.43 19.93
C LEU A 721 -23.02 -70.40 18.95
N SER A 722 -23.47 -71.57 18.50
CA SER A 722 -24.64 -71.69 17.63
C SER A 722 -25.40 -72.98 17.86
N LEU A 723 -26.72 -72.92 17.78
CA LEU A 723 -27.61 -74.08 17.71
C LEU A 723 -28.35 -74.08 16.37
N VAL A 724 -28.15 -75.13 15.60
CA VAL A 724 -28.90 -75.39 14.37
C VAL A 724 -29.96 -76.45 14.65
N PHE A 725 -31.21 -76.21 14.27
CA PHE A 725 -32.33 -77.12 14.44
C PHE A 725 -32.66 -77.81 13.11
N PRO A 726 -33.14 -79.07 13.15
CA PRO A 726 -33.62 -79.74 11.94
C PRO A 726 -34.84 -79.01 11.37
N ALA A 727 -35.22 -79.38 10.14
CA ALA A 727 -36.46 -78.91 9.53
C ALA A 727 -37.66 -79.29 10.41
N GLN A 728 -38.54 -78.34 10.67
CA GLN A 728 -39.65 -78.48 11.60
C GLN A 728 -40.95 -77.98 10.94
N PRO A 729 -42.03 -78.79 10.89
CA PRO A 729 -43.31 -78.33 10.36
C PRO A 729 -43.83 -77.08 11.05
N VAL A 730 -44.42 -76.16 10.30
CA VAL A 730 -45.00 -74.93 10.85
C VAL A 730 -45.97 -75.23 12.00
N ASN A 731 -45.85 -74.47 13.09
CA ASN A 731 -46.58 -74.57 14.35
C ASN A 731 -46.32 -75.82 15.20
N THR A 732 -45.32 -76.65 14.86
CA THR A 732 -44.85 -77.76 15.70
C THR A 732 -43.51 -77.44 16.38
N SER A 733 -43.26 -78.02 17.56
CA SER A 733 -42.03 -77.74 18.33
C SER A 733 -40.98 -78.81 18.08
N SER A 734 -39.72 -78.39 17.93
CA SER A 734 -38.57 -79.30 17.87
C SER A 734 -38.25 -79.92 19.23
N GLY A 735 -37.39 -80.94 19.22
CA GLY A 735 -36.66 -81.33 20.42
C GLY A 735 -35.79 -80.18 20.96
N SER A 736 -35.58 -80.14 22.27
CA SER A 736 -34.75 -79.11 22.90
C SER A 736 -33.26 -79.35 22.64
N ARG A 737 -32.54 -78.31 22.24
CA ARG A 737 -31.07 -78.31 22.15
C ARG A 737 -30.49 -77.42 23.25
N LYS A 738 -29.36 -77.83 23.83
CA LYS A 738 -28.79 -77.19 25.01
C LYS A 738 -27.41 -76.61 24.74
N VAL A 739 -27.11 -75.49 25.37
CA VAL A 739 -25.75 -74.95 25.54
C VAL A 739 -25.45 -74.89 27.03
N THR A 740 -24.28 -75.40 27.41
CA THR A 740 -23.76 -75.23 28.76
C THR A 740 -22.99 -73.92 28.81
N LEU A 741 -23.38 -73.05 29.74
CA LEU A 741 -22.63 -71.87 30.12
C LEU A 741 -21.84 -72.20 31.38
N LYS A 742 -20.52 -72.01 31.33
CA LYS A 742 -19.62 -72.18 32.47
C LYS A 742 -19.04 -70.83 32.89
N ASN A 743 -19.05 -70.57 34.19
CA ASN A 743 -18.31 -69.47 34.78
C ASN A 743 -16.88 -69.95 35.11
N GLU A 744 -15.91 -69.55 34.29
CA GLU A 744 -14.49 -69.86 34.50
C GLU A 744 -13.78 -68.85 35.42
N GLY A 745 -14.53 -67.88 35.95
CA GLY A 745 -14.01 -66.86 36.86
C GLY A 745 -13.96 -67.33 38.31
N ALA A 746 -13.22 -66.57 39.13
CA ALA A 746 -13.07 -66.81 40.56
C ALA A 746 -14.24 -66.28 41.42
N THR A 747 -15.18 -65.54 40.83
CA THR A 747 -16.34 -64.93 41.51
C THR A 747 -17.65 -65.30 40.82
N ALA A 748 -18.79 -65.16 41.49
CA ALA A 748 -20.09 -65.39 40.89
C ALA A 748 -20.33 -64.51 39.64
N LEU A 749 -20.86 -65.12 38.59
CA LEU A 749 -21.29 -64.47 37.34
C LEU A 749 -22.77 -64.08 37.50
N ASN A 750 -23.06 -62.77 37.52
CA ASN A 750 -24.41 -62.25 37.71
C ASN A 750 -25.05 -61.91 36.36
N PHE A 751 -26.30 -62.33 36.16
CA PHE A 751 -27.06 -62.06 34.95
C PHE A 751 -28.03 -60.89 35.15
N THR A 752 -28.06 -60.00 34.16
CA THR A 752 -29.12 -58.98 34.04
C THR A 752 -30.26 -59.50 33.17
N ALA A 753 -29.97 -60.29 32.13
CA ALA A 753 -31.01 -60.88 31.27
C ALA A 753 -30.47 -62.09 30.48
N ILE A 754 -31.32 -63.08 30.23
CA ILE A 754 -31.09 -64.13 29.23
C ILE A 754 -32.35 -64.20 28.35
N THR A 755 -32.26 -63.69 27.12
CA THR A 755 -33.43 -63.51 26.25
C THR A 755 -33.14 -63.96 24.82
N VAL A 756 -34.19 -64.33 24.08
CA VAL A 756 -34.07 -64.55 22.63
C VAL A 756 -34.30 -63.22 21.91
N VAL A 757 -33.39 -62.87 21.01
CA VAL A 757 -33.40 -61.62 20.23
C VAL A 757 -33.20 -61.91 18.74
N GLY A 758 -33.49 -60.92 17.90
CA GLY A 758 -33.30 -61.01 16.44
C GLY A 758 -34.58 -61.28 15.66
N THR A 759 -34.44 -61.35 14.33
CA THR A 759 -35.55 -61.27 13.36
C THR A 759 -36.68 -62.28 13.59
N ASN A 760 -36.34 -63.52 13.96
CA ASN A 760 -37.34 -64.58 14.19
C ASN A 760 -37.38 -65.02 15.65
N ALA A 761 -37.13 -64.11 16.61
CA ALA A 761 -37.06 -64.44 18.03
C ALA A 761 -38.30 -65.19 18.53
N GLY A 762 -39.50 -64.82 18.07
CA GLY A 762 -40.76 -65.50 18.43
C GLY A 762 -40.85 -66.97 17.99
N ASN A 763 -39.96 -67.44 17.10
CA ASN A 763 -39.88 -68.84 16.71
C ASN A 763 -38.96 -69.68 17.61
N PHE A 764 -38.29 -69.07 18.58
CA PHE A 764 -37.42 -69.77 19.51
C PHE A 764 -37.80 -69.42 20.94
N THR A 765 -37.93 -70.43 21.79
CA THR A 765 -38.16 -70.25 23.22
C THR A 765 -36.97 -70.80 23.99
N GLN A 766 -36.50 -70.07 25.01
CA GLN A 766 -35.41 -70.50 25.87
C GLN A 766 -35.91 -70.71 27.30
N THR A 767 -35.43 -71.77 27.93
CA THR A 767 -35.48 -71.99 29.38
C THR A 767 -34.05 -72.25 29.86
N ASN A 768 -33.74 -71.93 31.10
CA ASN A 768 -32.38 -72.12 31.61
C ASN A 768 -32.37 -72.43 33.10
N THR A 769 -31.24 -72.99 33.55
CA THR A 769 -30.97 -73.29 34.97
C THR A 769 -29.99 -72.28 35.60
N CYS A 770 -29.80 -71.11 35.00
CA CYS A 770 -28.74 -70.18 35.37
C CYS A 770 -29.07 -69.26 36.55
N GLY A 771 -30.34 -69.19 36.97
CA GLY A 771 -30.79 -68.33 38.07
C GLY A 771 -30.45 -66.85 37.82
N THR A 772 -30.28 -66.08 38.90
CA THR A 772 -29.74 -64.71 38.84
C THR A 772 -28.20 -64.68 38.79
N SER A 773 -27.55 -65.79 39.17
CA SER A 773 -26.08 -65.91 39.11
C SER A 773 -25.60 -67.37 39.05
N VAL A 774 -24.39 -67.57 38.52
CA VAL A 774 -23.67 -68.86 38.51
C VAL A 774 -22.37 -68.71 39.32
N ALA A 775 -22.18 -69.56 40.33
CA ALA A 775 -21.00 -69.54 41.20
C ALA A 775 -19.67 -69.77 40.43
N ALA A 776 -18.55 -69.40 41.04
CA ALA A 776 -17.21 -69.61 40.47
C ALA A 776 -16.97 -71.09 40.14
N GLY A 777 -16.48 -71.39 38.94
CA GLY A 777 -16.22 -72.75 38.43
C GLY A 777 -17.47 -73.57 38.09
N ALA A 778 -18.67 -73.09 38.45
CA ALA A 778 -19.93 -73.79 38.20
C ALA A 778 -20.45 -73.53 36.77
N SER A 779 -21.43 -74.35 36.37
CA SER A 779 -22.08 -74.26 35.06
C SER A 779 -23.61 -74.27 35.20
N CYS A 780 -24.28 -73.65 34.24
CA CYS A 780 -25.71 -73.80 34.02
C CYS A 780 -26.00 -74.19 32.57
N THR A 781 -27.24 -74.59 32.30
CA THR A 781 -27.67 -74.96 30.94
C THR A 781 -28.75 -74.03 30.44
N ILE A 782 -28.62 -73.61 29.18
CA ILE A 782 -29.63 -72.87 28.43
C ILE A 782 -30.19 -73.83 27.38
N SER A 783 -31.49 -74.10 27.45
CA SER A 783 -32.22 -75.05 26.61
C SER A 783 -33.15 -74.28 25.67
N VAL A 784 -32.99 -74.47 24.36
CA VAL A 784 -33.75 -73.75 23.32
C VAL A 784 -34.61 -74.73 22.53
N ILE A 785 -35.86 -74.34 22.25
CA ILE A 785 -36.80 -75.06 21.38
C ILE A 785 -37.13 -74.18 20.18
N PHE A 786 -37.19 -74.78 18.99
CA PHE A 786 -37.59 -74.11 17.76
C PHE A 786 -39.03 -74.48 17.40
N LYS A 787 -39.90 -73.48 17.20
CA LYS A 787 -41.28 -73.60 16.74
C LYS A 787 -41.53 -72.57 15.63
N PRO A 788 -41.33 -72.92 14.36
CA PRO A 788 -41.53 -71.98 13.26
C PRO A 788 -43.01 -71.65 13.09
N THR A 789 -43.34 -70.38 12.91
CA THR A 789 -44.72 -69.91 12.59
C THR A 789 -44.95 -69.73 11.10
N ALA A 790 -43.91 -69.90 10.28
CA ALA A 790 -44.00 -69.89 8.82
C ALA A 790 -42.80 -70.64 8.20
N THR A 791 -42.95 -71.04 6.94
CA THR A 791 -41.96 -71.83 6.19
C THR A 791 -40.67 -71.03 5.89
N GLY A 792 -39.59 -71.73 5.54
CA GLY A 792 -38.29 -71.13 5.21
C GLY A 792 -37.33 -70.97 6.40
N THR A 793 -36.14 -70.45 6.14
CA THR A 793 -35.07 -70.29 7.13
C THR A 793 -35.43 -69.26 8.19
N ARG A 794 -35.29 -69.64 9.46
CA ARG A 794 -35.52 -68.81 10.64
C ARG A 794 -34.23 -68.67 11.42
N THR A 795 -33.82 -67.43 11.68
CA THR A 795 -32.64 -67.11 12.47
C THR A 795 -32.96 -66.14 13.60
N ALA A 796 -32.29 -66.35 14.73
CA ALA A 796 -32.35 -65.53 15.94
C ALA A 796 -31.05 -65.72 16.74
N ALA A 797 -30.97 -65.17 17.95
CA ALA A 797 -29.89 -65.49 18.89
C ALA A 797 -30.41 -65.48 20.33
N VAL A 798 -29.83 -66.29 21.22
CA VAL A 798 -29.94 -66.05 22.66
C VAL A 798 -28.91 -65.00 23.05
N SER A 799 -29.35 -63.88 23.62
CA SER A 799 -28.52 -62.83 24.19
C SER A 799 -28.43 -63.02 25.71
N ILE A 800 -27.21 -63.14 26.21
CA ILE A 800 -26.90 -63.38 27.63
C ILE A 800 -26.19 -62.13 28.14
N SER A 801 -26.87 -61.32 28.93
CA SER A 801 -26.31 -60.10 29.52
C SER A 801 -25.85 -60.39 30.94
N ASP A 802 -24.54 -60.32 31.17
CA ASP A 802 -23.91 -60.56 32.47
C ASP A 802 -22.74 -59.60 32.79
N ASN A 803 -22.12 -59.80 33.96
CA ASN A 803 -20.94 -59.05 34.41
C ASN A 803 -19.59 -59.78 34.16
N GLY A 804 -19.58 -60.79 33.29
CA GLY A 804 -18.43 -61.67 33.01
C GLY A 804 -17.45 -61.14 31.98
N GLY A 805 -17.75 -60.02 31.32
CA GLY A 805 -16.96 -59.44 30.23
C GLY A 805 -17.37 -59.99 28.86
N GLY A 806 -17.26 -59.16 27.81
CA GLY A 806 -17.79 -59.51 26.48
C GLY A 806 -19.32 -59.63 26.42
N SER A 807 -20.00 -59.06 27.41
CA SER A 807 -21.45 -59.07 27.56
C SER A 807 -22.11 -58.06 26.59
N PRO A 808 -23.24 -58.41 25.94
CA PRO A 808 -23.87 -59.73 26.03
C PRO A 808 -23.18 -60.80 25.16
N GLN A 809 -23.02 -62.02 25.67
CA GLN A 809 -22.63 -63.16 24.84
C GLN A 809 -23.84 -63.61 24.00
N LYS A 810 -23.57 -64.19 22.83
CA LYS A 810 -24.62 -64.63 21.90
C LYS A 810 -24.46 -66.09 21.51
N ILE A 811 -25.57 -66.80 21.52
CA ILE A 811 -25.72 -68.12 20.90
C ILE A 811 -26.61 -67.95 19.67
N ASN A 812 -26.05 -68.06 18.47
CA ASN A 812 -26.80 -67.90 17.23
C ASN A 812 -27.73 -69.11 17.01
N LEU A 813 -28.95 -68.86 16.57
CA LEU A 813 -29.99 -69.87 16.36
C LEU A 813 -30.36 -69.91 14.89
N ALA A 814 -30.46 -71.12 14.32
CA ALA A 814 -30.92 -71.33 12.96
C ALA A 814 -31.81 -72.58 12.87
N GLY A 815 -32.88 -72.53 12.10
CA GLY A 815 -33.74 -73.68 11.78
C GLY A 815 -34.57 -73.40 10.53
N THR A 816 -35.21 -74.43 9.97
CA THR A 816 -36.05 -74.28 8.76
C THR A 816 -37.48 -74.70 9.06
N GLY A 817 -38.44 -73.82 8.80
CA GLY A 817 -39.87 -74.17 8.82
C GLY A 817 -40.27 -74.86 7.51
N THR A 818 -40.97 -75.99 7.60
CA THR A 818 -41.49 -76.72 6.42
C THR A 818 -43.00 -76.80 6.39
#